data_AF-C9MX01-F1
#
_entry.id   AF-C9MX01-F1
#
_cell.length_a   1.000
_cell.length_b   1.000
_cell.length_c   1.000
_cell.angle_alpha   90.00
_cell.angle_beta   90.00
_cell.angle_gamma   90.00
#
_symmetry.space_group_name_H-M   'P 1'
#
loop_
_entity.id
_entity.type
_entity.pdbx_description
1 polymer ?
#
loop_
_entity_poly.entity_id
_entity_poly.type
_entity_poly.pdbx_seq_one_letter_code
_entity_poly.pdbx_strand_id
1 'polypeptide(L)'
;MILVVKDLITAKKINKNIKINKKGEEMTNNLRRFSQDLRAFAKRTKDFKYTESALITFLITRMIFSAGKLDAAPKEPTIESQRRSISTSITDMRQNFKRVKAETKKLIKDSNMELIQLMEQGDHVTKSPWSTWQFGQNFFYDDWHGAYKGRGDKKTKYPYEGIFERGDRYERAINPLSDKYEEMPLASRKNAASSSQRTGLVSDSYGLVGVKPLLEPTVGFNVSVAIRPKQVVKGAITIADKTPATPAQPETIIFNAPNISVTAPAAPQVEPAQVTISSLTVTPPTLPSITLPTPLSFSPVTPTITAPTAPTLAPITVPQITFQAQGFGQDRQAMIHGSQGIHLMNFSSYSGSGATFNVTNNSSTLSSGSVSYNPGNLASLSLPSGVWPHSTASAGTISSGDTMSVPSMNAIFSHVVPTSVNMTGDYTLNSSASRNILFISVNPYDYYETPGDKTFDFNGNVTLNSNGGSSVVGIEHQLLNGGGGGGRNPDNQVASIVNNSGTITLGSGSNMIGMMIDTEYFGNPSYNKFTKTPQTNNKGKIIIGAGARSSVGIDFGFYSLDSTKKGPNSSVEIGNITIDGDNNYGYRQKDYVSNSAIYYDDVASVNGGTGVITLNGKKNIGIAIFHGKSSGDPISNFNNINVTVNGTENIGFLRGATTSTNNSVLTLDSAKLGTVKFGSSTTKSALFVSEKYEIALDKDITVGSTGVENSILRANAAGKVRLKAGKSITATTDKIYGVVAGGGSGAEAYTEGTVNITGNDSIGMAVTTGDKGELLSTGVLNINGGAASGSTGIYNTGTFTDKGKITLSGKSLGIYTEGTMTINAISGDSISGSSDEITGIYSAGSGTTINHGKITLTGKKLKE
;
A
#
# COMPACT_ATOMS: atom_id res chain seq x y z
N MET A 1 24.32 -32.71 7.19
CA MET A 1 25.72 -32.70 7.67
C MET A 1 25.89 -31.89 8.95
N ILE A 2 25.35 -30.67 9.06
CA ILE A 2 25.32 -29.87 10.32
C ILE A 2 24.55 -30.59 11.45
N LEU A 3 23.49 -31.34 11.12
CA LEU A 3 22.76 -32.19 12.07
C LEU A 3 23.64 -33.31 12.68
N VAL A 4 24.47 -33.97 11.86
CA VAL A 4 25.35 -35.07 12.32
C VAL A 4 26.44 -34.59 13.29
N VAL A 5 26.92 -33.36 13.13
CA VAL A 5 27.96 -32.78 14.00
C VAL A 5 27.38 -32.36 15.35
N LYS A 6 26.14 -31.85 15.39
CA LYS A 6 25.44 -31.52 16.64
C LYS A 6 25.12 -32.76 17.48
N ASP A 7 24.72 -33.84 16.82
CA ASP A 7 24.39 -35.11 17.47
C ASP A 7 25.62 -35.80 18.07
N LEU A 8 26.78 -35.74 17.39
CA LEU A 8 28.04 -36.31 17.89
C LEU A 8 28.62 -35.57 19.11
N ILE A 9 28.47 -34.23 19.15
CA ILE A 9 28.90 -33.41 20.30
C ILE A 9 27.99 -33.66 21.52
N THR A 10 26.70 -33.86 21.28
CA THR A 10 25.71 -34.14 22.33
C THR A 10 25.87 -35.56 22.91
N ALA A 11 26.16 -36.55 22.06
CA ALA A 11 26.37 -37.94 22.49
C ALA A 11 27.56 -38.14 23.45
N LYS A 12 28.63 -37.34 23.31
CA LYS A 12 29.82 -37.43 24.18
C LYS A 12 29.62 -36.80 25.57
N LYS A 13 28.65 -35.88 25.73
CA LYS A 13 28.24 -35.37 27.06
C LYS A 13 27.45 -36.40 27.88
N ILE A 14 26.96 -37.49 27.27
CA ILE A 14 26.06 -38.47 27.89
C ILE A 14 26.79 -39.81 28.23
N ASN A 15 28.12 -39.88 28.08
CA ASN A 15 28.95 -41.02 28.49
C ASN A 15 28.47 -42.40 27.97
N LYS A 16 27.88 -42.46 26.77
CA LYS A 16 27.56 -43.72 26.08
C LYS A 16 28.74 -44.18 25.23
N ASN A 17 29.26 -45.38 25.51
CA ASN A 17 30.27 -46.05 24.70
C ASN A 17 29.67 -46.47 23.34
N ILE A 18 29.92 -45.70 22.30
CA ILE A 18 29.60 -46.06 20.91
C ILE A 18 30.91 -46.39 20.19
N LYS A 19 31.03 -47.62 19.64
CA LYS A 19 32.16 -48.02 18.78
C LYS A 19 32.10 -47.24 17.47
N ILE A 20 33.10 -46.39 17.22
CA ILE A 20 33.23 -45.60 15.98
C ILE A 20 34.11 -46.39 15.00
N ASN A 21 33.75 -46.44 13.71
CA ASN A 21 34.53 -47.14 12.69
C ASN A 21 35.85 -46.40 12.36
N LYS A 22 36.81 -47.08 11.70
CA LYS A 22 38.15 -46.55 11.34
C LYS A 22 38.12 -45.19 10.61
N LYS A 23 37.13 -44.95 9.73
CA LYS A 23 36.93 -43.66 9.03
C LYS A 23 36.47 -42.54 9.97
N GLY A 24 35.66 -42.87 10.97
CA GLY A 24 35.23 -41.94 12.00
C GLY A 24 36.36 -41.55 12.95
N GLU A 25 37.29 -42.48 13.25
CA GLU A 25 38.50 -42.16 14.02
C GLU A 25 39.45 -41.21 13.26
N GLU A 26 39.67 -41.43 11.95
CA GLU A 26 40.48 -40.52 11.12
C GLU A 26 39.89 -39.10 11.04
N MET A 27 38.58 -38.97 10.85
CA MET A 27 37.92 -37.65 10.84
C MET A 27 38.03 -36.95 12.20
N THR A 28 37.89 -37.70 13.30
CA THR A 28 37.99 -37.13 14.64
C THR A 28 39.41 -36.64 14.94
N ASN A 29 40.42 -37.38 14.49
CA ASN A 29 41.82 -36.98 14.63
C ASN A 29 42.17 -35.75 13.79
N ASN A 30 41.63 -35.63 12.59
CA ASN A 30 41.81 -34.45 11.72
C ASN A 30 41.16 -33.18 12.32
N LEU A 31 39.93 -33.27 12.81
CA LEU A 31 39.24 -32.17 13.51
C LEU A 31 40.01 -31.71 14.75
N ARG A 32 40.58 -32.66 15.50
CA ARG A 32 41.40 -32.36 16.68
C ARG A 32 42.68 -31.62 16.31
N ARG A 33 43.34 -32.03 15.23
CA ARG A 33 44.54 -31.38 14.70
C ARG A 33 44.26 -29.95 14.23
N PHE A 34 43.17 -29.74 13.49
CA PHE A 34 42.78 -28.38 13.05
C PHE A 34 42.43 -27.44 14.20
N SER A 35 41.76 -27.96 15.23
CA SER A 35 41.52 -27.20 16.46
C SER A 35 42.82 -26.80 17.16
N GLN A 36 43.82 -27.70 17.19
CA GLN A 36 45.14 -27.40 17.75
C GLN A 36 45.88 -26.33 16.94
N ASP A 37 45.86 -26.42 15.62
CA ASP A 37 46.53 -25.46 14.73
C ASP A 37 45.90 -24.06 14.84
N LEU A 38 44.57 -23.96 14.87
CA LEU A 38 43.86 -22.69 15.06
C LEU A 38 44.10 -22.08 16.44
N ARG A 39 44.22 -22.90 17.49
CA ARG A 39 44.61 -22.42 18.83
C ARG A 39 46.07 -21.96 18.86
N ALA A 40 46.97 -22.65 18.15
CA ALA A 40 48.36 -22.23 18.03
C ALA A 40 48.51 -20.93 17.24
N PHE A 41 47.71 -20.75 16.19
CA PHE A 41 47.62 -19.51 15.42
C PHE A 41 47.13 -18.35 16.28
N ALA A 42 46.04 -18.54 17.03
CA ALA A 42 45.50 -17.55 17.97
C ALA A 42 46.51 -17.14 19.06
N LYS A 43 47.38 -18.05 19.51
CA LYS A 43 48.45 -17.69 20.46
C LYS A 43 49.55 -16.80 19.85
N ARG A 44 49.73 -16.83 18.52
CA ARG A 44 50.76 -16.05 17.80
C ARG A 44 50.24 -14.73 17.24
N THR A 45 48.94 -14.53 17.18
CA THR A 45 48.30 -13.31 16.65
C THR A 45 47.54 -12.58 17.77
N LYS A 46 47.97 -11.37 18.12
CA LYS A 46 47.43 -10.61 19.27
C LYS A 46 45.93 -10.31 19.15
N ASP A 47 45.39 -10.21 17.93
CA ASP A 47 44.02 -9.78 17.67
C ASP A 47 43.06 -10.92 17.29
N PHE A 48 43.52 -12.17 17.26
CA PHE A 48 42.69 -13.32 16.91
C PHE A 48 42.47 -14.24 18.10
N LYS A 49 41.21 -14.36 18.55
CA LYS A 49 40.81 -15.30 19.60
C LYS A 49 40.18 -16.54 18.99
N TYR A 50 40.64 -17.71 19.41
CA TYR A 50 40.02 -18.98 19.04
C TYR A 50 38.59 -19.07 19.57
N THR A 51 37.62 -19.30 18.68
CA THR A 51 36.22 -19.61 19.00
C THR A 51 35.73 -20.80 18.17
N GLU A 52 34.70 -21.50 18.63
CA GLU A 52 34.09 -22.61 17.86
C GLU A 52 33.52 -22.11 16.53
N SER A 53 32.98 -20.89 16.51
CA SER A 53 32.54 -20.23 15.27
C SER A 53 33.69 -20.02 14.29
N ALA A 54 34.88 -19.60 14.76
CA ALA A 54 36.05 -19.45 13.88
C ALA A 54 36.54 -20.78 13.29
N LEU A 55 36.46 -21.88 14.04
CA LEU A 55 36.77 -23.22 13.52
C LEU A 55 35.76 -23.65 12.45
N ILE A 56 34.47 -23.41 12.68
CA ILE A 56 33.41 -23.74 11.72
C ILE A 56 33.56 -22.89 10.45
N THR A 57 33.82 -21.59 10.59
CA THR A 57 34.11 -20.70 9.46
C THR A 57 35.32 -21.17 8.70
N PHE A 58 36.44 -21.50 9.37
CA PHE A 58 37.63 -22.04 8.71
C PHE A 58 37.33 -23.33 7.91
N LEU A 59 36.52 -24.23 8.45
CA LEU A 59 36.12 -25.47 7.77
C LEU A 59 35.20 -25.21 6.57
N ILE A 60 34.22 -24.30 6.70
CA ILE A 60 33.29 -23.94 5.62
C ILE A 60 34.02 -23.19 4.51
N THR A 61 34.87 -22.22 4.87
CA THR A 61 35.68 -21.47 3.92
C THR A 61 36.63 -22.43 3.17
N ARG A 62 37.30 -23.37 3.84
CA ARG A 62 38.12 -24.37 3.13
C ARG A 62 37.29 -25.32 2.26
N MET A 63 36.07 -25.72 2.65
CA MET A 63 35.20 -26.54 1.79
C MET A 63 34.79 -25.81 0.51
N ILE A 64 34.58 -24.49 0.58
CA ILE A 64 34.27 -23.66 -0.58
C ILE A 64 35.50 -23.50 -1.51
N PHE A 65 36.72 -23.65 -0.98
CA PHE A 65 37.98 -23.50 -1.74
C PHE A 65 38.72 -24.82 -2.07
N SER A 66 38.19 -25.99 -1.71
CA SER A 66 38.88 -27.29 -1.87
C SER A 66 38.05 -28.34 -2.62
N ALA A 67 37.60 -28.04 -3.83
CA ALA A 67 37.17 -29.05 -4.80
C ALA A 67 38.36 -29.48 -5.69
N GLY A 68 39.46 -29.88 -5.05
CA GLY A 68 40.69 -30.33 -5.71
C GLY A 68 41.50 -31.19 -4.74
N LYS A 69 41.90 -32.38 -5.19
CA LYS A 69 42.45 -33.53 -4.46
C LYS A 69 43.33 -33.22 -3.24
N LEU A 70 43.08 -34.00 -2.17
CA LEU A 70 44.08 -34.33 -1.16
C LEU A 70 45.22 -35.09 -1.85
N ASP A 71 46.41 -34.52 -1.89
CA ASP A 71 47.66 -35.27 -1.96
C ASP A 71 48.73 -34.53 -1.14
N ALA A 72 49.53 -35.30 -0.42
CA ALA A 72 50.52 -34.84 0.54
C ALA A 72 51.52 -33.86 -0.09
N ALA A 73 51.76 -32.73 0.59
CA ALA A 73 52.74 -31.74 0.17
C ALA A 73 54.17 -32.31 0.16
N PRO A 74 54.93 -32.22 -0.94
CA PRO A 74 56.38 -32.29 -0.90
C PRO A 74 56.93 -30.95 -0.39
N LYS A 75 58.05 -31.03 0.33
CA LYS A 75 58.81 -29.88 0.84
C LYS A 75 59.28 -28.97 -0.30
N GLU A 76 59.07 -27.68 -0.08
CA GLU A 76 59.58 -26.48 -0.78
C GLU A 76 58.94 -26.11 -2.14
N PRO A 77 58.10 -25.06 -2.19
CA PRO A 77 57.52 -24.58 -3.45
C PRO A 77 58.41 -23.49 -4.08
N THR A 78 59.01 -23.79 -5.23
CA THR A 78 59.59 -22.76 -6.12
C THR A 78 58.49 -22.00 -6.86
N ILE A 79 58.73 -20.72 -7.21
CA ILE A 79 57.78 -19.82 -7.89
C ILE A 79 57.16 -20.44 -9.17
N GLU A 80 57.88 -21.31 -9.86
CA GLU A 80 57.39 -22.02 -11.05
C GLU A 80 56.30 -23.07 -10.75
N SER A 81 56.35 -23.73 -9.59
CA SER A 81 55.30 -24.66 -9.15
C SER A 81 53.98 -23.92 -8.89
N GLN A 82 54.05 -22.72 -8.29
CA GLN A 82 52.89 -21.87 -8.06
C GLN A 82 52.32 -21.32 -9.37
N ARG A 83 53.17 -20.92 -10.32
CA ARG A 83 52.72 -20.50 -11.66
C ARG A 83 52.01 -21.61 -12.43
N ARG A 84 52.52 -22.85 -12.39
CA ARG A 84 51.83 -24.01 -13.00
C ARG A 84 50.50 -24.29 -12.31
N SER A 85 50.45 -24.29 -10.99
CA SER A 85 49.22 -24.46 -10.19
C SER A 85 48.14 -23.41 -10.54
N ILE A 86 48.53 -22.14 -10.67
CA ILE A 86 47.64 -21.05 -11.05
C ILE A 86 47.16 -21.22 -12.49
N SER A 87 48.05 -21.58 -13.41
CA SER A 87 47.69 -21.78 -14.82
C SER A 87 46.73 -22.96 -15.03
N THR A 88 46.91 -24.05 -14.27
CA THR A 88 45.97 -25.17 -14.23
C THR A 88 44.63 -24.74 -13.64
N SER A 89 44.62 -24.00 -12.52
CA SER A 89 43.38 -23.48 -11.91
C SER A 89 42.60 -22.55 -12.83
N ILE A 90 43.28 -21.70 -13.61
CA ILE A 90 42.63 -20.83 -14.60
C ILE A 90 42.02 -21.66 -15.74
N THR A 91 42.68 -22.74 -16.15
CA THR A 91 42.17 -23.64 -17.19
C THR A 91 40.93 -24.39 -16.68
N ASP A 92 40.97 -24.90 -15.46
CA ASP A 92 39.84 -25.58 -14.82
C ASP A 92 38.66 -24.64 -14.56
N MET A 93 38.93 -23.38 -14.15
CA MET A 93 37.89 -22.35 -14.06
C MET A 93 37.22 -22.07 -15.39
N ARG A 94 37.99 -21.99 -16.49
CA ARG A 94 37.43 -21.82 -17.84
C ARG A 94 36.56 -23.01 -18.26
N GLN A 95 36.97 -24.23 -17.94
CA GLN A 95 36.16 -25.43 -18.22
C GLN A 95 34.88 -25.46 -17.37
N ASN A 96 34.98 -25.12 -16.09
CA ASN A 96 33.82 -24.99 -15.19
C ASN A 96 32.85 -23.92 -15.67
N PHE A 97 33.35 -22.77 -16.13
CA PHE A 97 32.50 -21.70 -16.66
C PHE A 97 31.79 -22.14 -17.95
N LYS A 98 32.45 -22.90 -18.82
CA LYS A 98 31.81 -23.50 -20.01
C LYS A 98 30.73 -24.51 -19.63
N ARG A 99 30.98 -25.36 -18.62
CA ARG A 99 30.00 -26.34 -18.11
C ARG A 99 28.79 -25.65 -17.49
N VAL A 100 29.02 -24.67 -16.62
CA VAL A 100 27.94 -23.86 -16.02
C VAL A 100 27.14 -23.18 -17.10
N LYS A 101 27.76 -22.54 -18.09
CA LYS A 101 27.04 -21.92 -19.22
C LYS A 101 26.19 -22.93 -20.01
N ALA A 102 26.67 -24.16 -20.19
CA ALA A 102 25.92 -25.22 -20.86
C ALA A 102 24.74 -25.71 -20.01
N GLU A 103 24.92 -25.87 -18.69
CA GLU A 103 23.84 -26.22 -17.76
C GLU A 103 22.81 -25.10 -17.62
N THR A 104 23.23 -23.83 -17.56
CA THR A 104 22.32 -22.68 -17.58
C THR A 104 21.53 -22.62 -18.89
N LYS A 105 22.16 -22.91 -20.03
CA LYS A 105 21.44 -22.99 -21.32
C LYS A 105 20.42 -24.13 -21.35
N LYS A 106 20.73 -25.26 -20.71
CA LYS A 106 19.79 -26.39 -20.55
C LYS A 106 18.63 -26.02 -19.62
N LEU A 107 18.92 -25.43 -18.46
CA LEU A 107 17.93 -24.95 -17.50
C LEU A 107 17.00 -23.88 -18.09
N ILE A 108 17.54 -22.95 -18.89
CA ILE A 108 16.72 -21.96 -19.63
C ILE A 108 15.81 -22.66 -20.64
N LYS A 109 16.31 -23.69 -21.34
CA LYS A 109 15.50 -24.44 -22.29
C LYS A 109 14.39 -25.24 -21.61
N ASP A 110 14.68 -25.85 -20.46
CA ASP A 110 13.70 -26.59 -19.65
C ASP A 110 12.67 -25.62 -19.03
N SER A 111 13.11 -24.47 -18.51
CA SER A 111 12.21 -23.41 -18.01
C SER A 111 11.33 -22.84 -19.11
N ASN A 112 11.84 -22.71 -20.34
CA ASN A 112 11.04 -22.29 -21.49
C ASN A 112 10.02 -23.38 -21.88
N MET A 113 10.33 -24.66 -21.73
CA MET A 113 9.37 -25.75 -21.94
C MET A 113 8.30 -25.81 -20.85
N GLU A 114 8.66 -25.56 -19.58
CA GLU A 114 7.69 -25.40 -18.50
C GLU A 114 6.81 -24.17 -18.72
N LEU A 115 7.37 -23.04 -19.18
CA LEU A 115 6.60 -21.85 -19.52
C LEU A 115 5.64 -22.12 -20.69
N ILE A 116 6.08 -22.86 -21.72
CA ILE A 116 5.21 -23.28 -22.84
C ILE A 116 4.10 -24.22 -22.35
N GLN A 117 4.39 -25.17 -21.47
CA GLN A 117 3.38 -26.06 -20.88
C GLN A 117 2.42 -25.31 -19.95
N LEU A 118 2.89 -24.30 -19.21
CA LEU A 118 2.06 -23.42 -18.38
C LEU A 118 1.23 -22.46 -19.23
N MET A 119 1.71 -22.04 -20.41
CA MET A 119 0.92 -21.30 -21.40
C MET A 119 -0.11 -22.20 -22.08
N GLU A 120 0.22 -23.45 -22.43
CA GLU A 120 -0.73 -24.45 -22.95
C GLU A 120 -1.80 -24.84 -21.91
N GLN A 121 -1.46 -24.85 -20.61
CA GLN A 121 -2.44 -25.04 -19.52
C GLN A 121 -3.21 -23.74 -19.18
N GLY A 122 -2.62 -22.57 -19.45
CA GLY A 122 -3.19 -21.24 -19.19
C GLY A 122 -4.17 -20.76 -20.26
N ASP A 123 -4.20 -21.37 -21.45
CA ASP A 123 -5.20 -21.11 -22.50
C ASP A 123 -6.58 -21.71 -22.21
N HIS A 124 -6.76 -22.31 -21.03
CA HIS A 124 -8.07 -22.69 -20.51
C HIS A 124 -8.51 -21.67 -19.45
N VAL A 125 -9.47 -20.82 -19.86
CA VAL A 125 -10.30 -19.92 -19.03
C VAL A 125 -9.69 -18.55 -18.69
N THR A 126 -9.52 -17.69 -19.70
CA THR A 126 -9.67 -16.24 -19.53
C THR A 126 -11.16 -15.89 -19.60
N LYS A 127 -11.79 -15.58 -18.47
CA LYS A 127 -13.14 -14.98 -18.46
C LYS A 127 -13.03 -13.53 -18.95
N SER A 128 -13.80 -13.18 -19.97
CA SER A 128 -13.90 -11.81 -20.49
C SER A 128 -14.39 -10.84 -19.39
N PRO A 129 -13.87 -9.61 -19.29
CA PRO A 129 -14.33 -8.61 -18.33
C PRO A 129 -15.83 -8.31 -18.47
N TRP A 130 -16.49 -8.04 -17.34
CA TRP A 130 -17.95 -7.88 -17.15
C TRP A 130 -18.65 -6.90 -18.12
N SER A 131 -17.90 -6.03 -18.79
CA SER A 131 -18.43 -5.05 -19.75
C SER A 131 -18.73 -5.60 -21.15
N THR A 132 -18.26 -6.80 -21.51
CA THR A 132 -18.45 -7.35 -22.88
C THR A 132 -19.71 -8.19 -23.09
N TRP A 133 -20.47 -8.51 -22.03
CA TRP A 133 -21.80 -9.14 -22.17
C TRP A 133 -22.81 -8.15 -22.76
N GLN A 134 -22.86 -6.90 -22.28
CA GLN A 134 -23.92 -5.97 -22.70
C GLN A 134 -23.89 -5.55 -24.17
N PHE A 135 -22.74 -5.65 -24.86
CA PHE A 135 -22.59 -5.14 -26.23
C PHE A 135 -22.06 -6.15 -27.26
N GLY A 136 -21.81 -7.40 -26.89
CA GLY A 136 -21.50 -8.47 -27.86
C GLY A 136 -20.35 -8.18 -28.83
N GLN A 137 -19.40 -7.30 -28.46
CA GLN A 137 -18.20 -7.05 -29.26
C GLN A 137 -17.02 -7.85 -28.72
N ASN A 138 -16.59 -8.84 -29.48
CA ASN A 138 -15.28 -9.45 -29.35
C ASN A 138 -14.47 -9.07 -30.60
N PHE A 139 -13.48 -8.18 -30.45
CA PHE A 139 -12.46 -7.98 -31.46
C PHE A 139 -11.36 -9.01 -31.24
N PHE A 140 -11.26 -9.99 -32.13
CA PHE A 140 -10.06 -10.82 -32.26
C PHE A 140 -9.41 -10.45 -33.58
N TYR A 141 -8.21 -9.88 -33.50
CA TYR A 141 -7.31 -9.74 -34.64
C TYR A 141 -6.72 -11.14 -34.92
N ASP A 142 -7.30 -11.84 -35.89
CA ASP A 142 -6.68 -13.00 -36.51
C ASP A 142 -5.73 -12.51 -37.61
N ASP A 143 -4.44 -12.65 -37.40
CA ASP A 143 -3.55 -12.94 -38.52
C ASP A 143 -2.51 -13.99 -38.11
N TRP A 144 -2.95 -15.25 -38.08
CA TRP A 144 -2.15 -16.39 -38.52
C TRP A 144 -3.02 -17.63 -38.78
N HIS A 145 -3.61 -17.67 -39.98
CA HIS A 145 -3.82 -18.85 -40.82
C HIS A 145 -4.32 -20.18 -40.17
N GLY A 146 -5.43 -20.17 -39.44
CA GLY A 146 -6.16 -21.40 -39.14
C GLY A 146 -7.40 -21.21 -38.27
N ALA A 147 -8.47 -21.95 -38.55
CA ALA A 147 -9.67 -21.95 -37.71
C ALA A 147 -9.37 -22.55 -36.33
N TYR A 148 -9.62 -21.77 -35.27
CA TYR A 148 -9.44 -22.16 -33.86
C TYR A 148 -10.13 -23.51 -33.55
N LYS A 149 -9.38 -24.43 -32.93
CA LYS A 149 -9.90 -25.76 -32.53
C LYS A 149 -11.05 -25.60 -31.56
N GLY A 150 -12.26 -25.93 -32.01
CA GLY A 150 -13.50 -25.83 -31.22
C GLY A 150 -14.71 -25.26 -31.96
N ARG A 151 -14.58 -24.81 -33.22
CA ARG A 151 -15.71 -24.32 -34.04
C ARG A 151 -16.17 -25.27 -35.17
N GLY A 152 -15.67 -26.51 -35.22
CA GLY A 152 -15.97 -27.43 -36.32
C GLY A 152 -17.41 -27.97 -36.35
N ASP A 153 -18.12 -28.00 -35.22
CA ASP A 153 -19.43 -28.64 -35.07
C ASP A 153 -20.61 -27.68 -34.89
N LYS A 154 -20.36 -26.36 -34.89
CA LYS A 154 -21.38 -25.33 -34.64
C LYS A 154 -22.53 -25.38 -35.67
N LYS A 155 -22.20 -25.60 -36.94
CA LYS A 155 -23.16 -25.67 -38.06
C LYS A 155 -24.09 -26.90 -37.99
N THR A 156 -23.66 -27.95 -37.28
CA THR A 156 -24.39 -29.22 -37.12
C THR A 156 -25.23 -29.24 -35.85
N LYS A 157 -24.73 -28.67 -34.74
CA LYS A 157 -25.44 -28.64 -33.44
C LYS A 157 -26.39 -27.45 -33.26
N TYR A 158 -26.15 -26.34 -33.94
CA TYR A 158 -26.98 -25.13 -33.86
C TYR A 158 -27.34 -24.67 -35.29
N PRO A 159 -28.35 -25.29 -35.93
CA PRO A 159 -28.63 -25.09 -37.36
C PRO A 159 -29.13 -23.68 -37.74
N TYR A 160 -29.36 -22.80 -36.76
CA TYR A 160 -29.99 -21.51 -36.94
C TYR A 160 -29.25 -20.39 -36.20
N GLU A 161 -28.84 -19.36 -36.94
CA GLU A 161 -28.17 -18.15 -36.43
C GLU A 161 -28.93 -16.87 -36.84
N GLY A 162 -30.27 -16.87 -36.76
CA GLY A 162 -31.14 -15.73 -37.09
C GLY A 162 -32.10 -15.33 -35.96
N ILE A 163 -32.98 -14.34 -36.20
CA ILE A 163 -34.01 -13.90 -35.25
C ILE A 163 -35.30 -14.69 -35.51
N PHE A 164 -35.81 -15.41 -34.50
CA PHE A 164 -37.07 -16.14 -34.63
C PHE A 164 -38.27 -15.21 -34.85
N GLU A 165 -39.13 -15.58 -35.78
CA GLU A 165 -40.36 -14.87 -36.12
C GLU A 165 -41.56 -15.50 -35.39
N ARG A 166 -42.49 -14.66 -34.91
CA ARG A 166 -43.66 -15.10 -34.14
C ARG A 166 -44.71 -15.71 -35.07
N GLY A 167 -45.18 -16.92 -34.76
CA GLY A 167 -46.28 -17.58 -35.48
C GLY A 167 -47.63 -16.86 -35.32
N ASP A 168 -48.64 -17.31 -36.08
CA ASP A 168 -49.96 -16.71 -36.12
C ASP A 168 -50.75 -16.86 -34.78
N ARG A 169 -51.92 -16.22 -34.67
CA ARG A 169 -52.72 -16.27 -33.42
C ARG A 169 -53.34 -17.64 -33.15
N TYR A 170 -53.70 -18.40 -34.18
CA TYR A 170 -54.31 -19.73 -34.12
C TYR A 170 -53.30 -20.79 -33.66
N GLU A 171 -52.06 -20.72 -34.18
CA GLU A 171 -50.92 -21.58 -33.78
C GLU A 171 -50.55 -21.45 -32.30
N ARG A 172 -50.89 -20.31 -31.68
CA ARG A 172 -50.54 -19.97 -30.29
C ARG A 172 -51.65 -20.26 -29.28
N ALA A 173 -52.87 -20.55 -29.74
CA ALA A 173 -54.06 -20.58 -28.89
C ALA A 173 -54.67 -21.97 -28.71
N ILE A 174 -54.22 -22.98 -29.48
CA ILE A 174 -54.71 -24.36 -29.35
C ILE A 174 -53.93 -25.07 -28.25
N ASN A 175 -54.67 -25.66 -27.31
CA ASN A 175 -54.10 -26.45 -26.23
C ASN A 175 -53.46 -27.75 -26.78
N PRO A 176 -52.23 -28.12 -26.37
CA PRO A 176 -51.59 -29.38 -26.77
C PRO A 176 -52.40 -30.66 -26.51
N LEU A 177 -53.38 -30.62 -25.60
CA LEU A 177 -54.29 -31.73 -25.28
C LEU A 177 -55.60 -31.73 -26.09
N SER A 178 -55.83 -30.73 -26.94
CA SER A 178 -57.02 -30.67 -27.79
C SER A 178 -56.82 -31.53 -29.03
N ASP A 179 -57.84 -32.29 -29.44
CA ASP A 179 -57.81 -33.11 -30.68
C ASP A 179 -57.46 -32.27 -31.94
N LYS A 180 -57.77 -30.97 -31.90
CA LYS A 180 -57.40 -29.98 -32.94
C LYS A 180 -55.92 -29.60 -33.00
N TYR A 181 -55.11 -30.02 -32.04
CA TYR A 181 -53.67 -29.78 -32.03
C TYR A 181 -52.93 -30.71 -32.99
N GLU A 182 -53.39 -31.96 -33.13
CA GLU A 182 -52.82 -32.92 -34.09
C GLU A 182 -53.07 -32.51 -35.56
N GLU A 183 -54.06 -31.65 -35.80
CA GLU A 183 -54.36 -31.09 -37.12
C GLU A 183 -53.42 -29.91 -37.51
N MET A 184 -52.47 -29.50 -36.64
CA MET A 184 -51.51 -28.44 -36.96
C MET A 184 -50.48 -28.89 -38.01
N PRO A 185 -50.24 -28.11 -39.08
CA PRO A 185 -49.25 -28.47 -40.09
C PRO A 185 -47.81 -28.38 -39.54
N LEU A 186 -47.08 -29.49 -39.62
CA LEU A 186 -45.64 -29.54 -39.38
C LEU A 186 -44.91 -29.00 -40.62
N ALA A 187 -44.14 -27.91 -40.48
CA ALA A 187 -43.49 -27.25 -41.61
C ALA A 187 -42.01 -26.96 -41.34
N SER A 188 -41.12 -27.16 -42.32
CA SER A 188 -39.68 -26.91 -42.20
C SER A 188 -39.31 -25.41 -42.29
N ARG A 189 -40.12 -24.51 -41.73
CA ARG A 189 -39.83 -23.07 -41.68
C ARG A 189 -38.72 -22.81 -40.66
N LYS A 190 -37.53 -22.51 -41.17
CA LYS A 190 -36.30 -22.34 -40.38
C LYS A 190 -36.38 -21.23 -39.30
N ASN A 191 -37.27 -20.25 -39.47
CA ASN A 191 -37.39 -19.07 -38.61
C ASN A 191 -38.56 -19.12 -37.60
N ALA A 192 -39.39 -20.17 -37.58
CA ALA A 192 -40.64 -20.17 -36.79
C ALA A 192 -40.40 -20.32 -35.28
N ALA A 193 -40.90 -19.40 -34.44
CA ALA A 193 -40.71 -19.44 -32.99
C ALA A 193 -41.58 -20.47 -32.24
N SER A 194 -42.69 -20.93 -32.82
CA SER A 194 -43.60 -21.92 -32.21
C SER A 194 -43.01 -23.34 -32.30
N SER A 195 -43.11 -24.11 -31.21
CA SER A 195 -42.60 -25.49 -31.14
C SER A 195 -43.40 -26.46 -32.00
N SER A 196 -44.71 -26.20 -32.19
CA SER A 196 -45.63 -27.06 -32.94
C SER A 196 -45.34 -27.14 -34.44
N GLN A 197 -44.60 -26.19 -35.03
CA GLN A 197 -44.28 -26.25 -36.46
C GLN A 197 -42.95 -26.93 -36.78
N ARG A 198 -42.08 -27.19 -35.81
CA ARG A 198 -40.70 -27.62 -36.10
C ARG A 198 -40.55 -29.14 -36.21
N THR A 199 -40.33 -29.61 -37.42
CA THR A 199 -39.90 -30.99 -37.69
C THR A 199 -38.52 -31.24 -37.03
N GLY A 200 -38.43 -32.19 -36.09
CA GLY A 200 -37.16 -32.57 -35.43
C GLY A 200 -37.01 -32.21 -33.95
N LEU A 201 -37.98 -31.50 -33.35
CA LEU A 201 -38.01 -31.20 -31.89
C LEU A 201 -38.77 -32.23 -31.05
N VAL A 202 -39.26 -33.32 -31.66
CA VAL A 202 -39.83 -34.50 -30.96
C VAL A 202 -38.72 -35.37 -30.33
N SER A 203 -37.45 -34.98 -30.51
CA SER A 203 -36.33 -35.56 -29.77
C SER A 203 -36.04 -34.68 -28.56
N ASP A 204 -35.85 -35.30 -27.39
CA ASP A 204 -35.69 -34.66 -26.07
C ASP A 204 -34.44 -33.77 -25.94
N SER A 205 -33.96 -33.09 -26.99
CA SER A 205 -32.76 -32.27 -26.95
C SER A 205 -32.79 -31.11 -27.95
N TYR A 206 -32.32 -29.94 -27.49
CA TYR A 206 -31.99 -28.80 -28.36
C TYR A 206 -30.58 -28.33 -28.00
N GLY A 207 -29.65 -28.47 -28.95
CA GLY A 207 -28.22 -28.25 -28.69
C GLY A 207 -27.63 -29.35 -27.80
N LEU A 208 -26.88 -28.97 -26.76
CA LEU A 208 -26.24 -29.91 -25.81
C LEU A 208 -27.14 -30.26 -24.60
N VAL A 209 -28.38 -29.78 -24.57
CA VAL A 209 -29.25 -29.86 -23.39
C VAL A 209 -30.48 -30.68 -23.71
N GLY A 210 -30.76 -31.66 -22.86
CA GLY A 210 -32.00 -32.43 -22.92
C GLY A 210 -33.17 -31.61 -22.38
N VAL A 211 -34.30 -31.56 -23.11
CA VAL A 211 -35.50 -30.82 -22.70
C VAL A 211 -36.69 -31.78 -22.61
N LYS A 212 -37.30 -31.84 -21.42
CA LYS A 212 -38.54 -32.58 -21.15
C LYS A 212 -39.68 -31.57 -20.94
N PRO A 213 -40.74 -31.56 -21.76
CA PRO A 213 -41.86 -30.66 -21.56
C PRO A 213 -42.65 -31.07 -20.30
N LEU A 214 -42.99 -30.10 -19.45
CA LEU A 214 -43.83 -30.27 -18.26
C LEU A 214 -45.15 -29.52 -18.47
N LEU A 215 -46.28 -30.21 -18.31
CA LEU A 215 -47.61 -29.65 -18.52
C LEU A 215 -48.12 -28.98 -17.24
N GLU A 216 -48.57 -27.72 -17.33
CA GLU A 216 -49.19 -27.02 -16.20
C GLU A 216 -50.65 -27.50 -15.99
N PRO A 217 -51.14 -27.69 -14.75
CA PRO A 217 -52.50 -28.16 -14.49
C PRO A 217 -53.56 -27.09 -14.82
N THR A 218 -54.57 -27.45 -15.60
CA THR A 218 -55.69 -26.57 -15.97
C THR A 218 -56.62 -26.28 -14.79
N VAL A 219 -56.83 -24.99 -14.45
CA VAL A 219 -57.80 -24.56 -13.44
C VAL A 219 -59.14 -24.27 -14.13
N GLY A 220 -60.18 -25.06 -13.83
CA GLY A 220 -61.53 -24.85 -14.36
C GLY A 220 -62.26 -23.74 -13.59
N PHE A 221 -62.77 -22.73 -14.30
CA PHE A 221 -63.73 -21.75 -13.76
C PHE A 221 -65.06 -21.90 -14.48
N ASN A 222 -66.16 -21.98 -13.71
CA ASN A 222 -67.51 -22.15 -14.24
C ASN A 222 -68.12 -20.77 -14.54
N VAL A 223 -68.56 -20.54 -15.78
CA VAL A 223 -69.25 -19.30 -16.19
C VAL A 223 -70.73 -19.59 -16.38
N SER A 224 -71.56 -19.15 -15.44
CA SER A 224 -73.03 -19.15 -15.58
C SER A 224 -73.50 -17.73 -15.89
N VAL A 225 -73.94 -17.47 -17.13
CA VAL A 225 -74.49 -16.18 -17.54
C VAL A 225 -76.02 -16.26 -17.53
N ALA A 226 -76.66 -15.59 -16.57
CA ALA A 226 -78.08 -15.26 -16.64
C ALA A 226 -78.22 -13.78 -17.05
N ILE A 227 -78.57 -13.56 -18.32
CA ILE A 227 -78.85 -12.22 -18.86
C ILE A 227 -80.30 -11.84 -18.52
N ARG A 228 -80.50 -10.68 -17.87
CA ARG A 228 -81.79 -9.99 -17.87
C ARG A 228 -81.57 -8.48 -18.12
N PRO A 229 -82.11 -7.90 -19.22
CA PRO A 229 -81.90 -6.51 -19.58
C PRO A 229 -82.90 -5.60 -18.86
N LYS A 230 -82.43 -4.47 -18.30
CA LYS A 230 -83.32 -3.37 -17.88
C LYS A 230 -82.72 -2.02 -18.22
N GLN A 231 -83.26 -1.45 -19.30
CA GLN A 231 -83.80 -0.09 -19.42
C GLN A 231 -83.01 1.07 -18.81
N VAL A 232 -82.54 1.96 -19.70
CA VAL A 232 -81.82 3.20 -19.40
C VAL A 232 -82.79 4.28 -18.89
N VAL A 233 -82.56 4.79 -17.69
CA VAL A 233 -83.20 6.01 -17.16
C VAL A 233 -82.08 6.99 -16.80
N LYS A 234 -82.10 8.19 -17.41
CA LYS A 234 -81.15 9.27 -17.16
C LYS A 234 -81.62 10.09 -15.94
N GLY A 235 -80.85 10.03 -14.85
CA GLY A 235 -80.98 10.89 -13.67
C GLY A 235 -79.58 11.29 -13.17
N ALA A 236 -79.44 12.51 -12.64
CA ALA A 236 -78.16 13.15 -12.34
C ALA A 236 -77.31 12.34 -11.34
N ILE A 237 -76.04 12.11 -11.71
CA ILE A 237 -75.04 11.47 -10.85
C ILE A 237 -74.43 12.54 -9.94
N THR A 238 -74.74 12.46 -8.65
CA THR A 238 -74.01 13.17 -7.59
C THR A 238 -72.95 12.23 -7.02
N ILE A 239 -71.68 12.65 -7.09
CA ILE A 239 -70.53 11.89 -6.58
C ILE A 239 -70.39 12.22 -5.10
N ALA A 240 -70.55 11.22 -4.23
CA ALA A 240 -70.23 11.33 -2.81
C ALA A 240 -68.71 11.18 -2.61
N ASP A 241 -68.13 12.02 -1.75
CA ASP A 241 -66.71 12.02 -1.42
C ASP A 241 -66.23 10.66 -0.89
N LYS A 242 -65.04 10.24 -1.35
CA LYS A 242 -64.37 9.03 -0.87
C LYS A 242 -63.78 9.27 0.51
N THR A 243 -64.38 8.67 1.53
CA THR A 243 -63.80 8.54 2.86
C THR A 243 -62.76 7.40 2.89
N PRO A 244 -61.58 7.64 3.48
CA PRO A 244 -60.51 6.63 3.59
C PRO A 244 -60.91 5.48 4.52
N ALA A 245 -60.64 4.24 4.09
CA ALA A 245 -60.84 3.05 4.92
C ALA A 245 -59.65 2.84 5.85
N THR A 246 -59.94 2.81 7.15
CA THR A 246 -59.01 2.56 8.26
C THR A 246 -58.39 1.15 8.16
N PRO A 247 -57.07 0.97 8.36
CA PRO A 247 -56.42 -0.34 8.32
C PRO A 247 -56.92 -1.27 9.43
N ALA A 248 -57.19 -2.53 9.08
CA ALA A 248 -57.60 -3.57 10.02
C ALA A 248 -56.42 -4.05 10.88
N GLN A 249 -56.66 -4.15 12.18
CA GLN A 249 -55.72 -4.62 13.20
C GLN A 249 -55.49 -6.15 13.07
N PRO A 250 -54.25 -6.65 13.21
CA PRO A 250 -53.97 -8.08 13.16
C PRO A 250 -54.56 -8.82 14.37
N GLU A 251 -55.04 -10.05 14.13
CA GLU A 251 -55.57 -10.95 15.16
C GLU A 251 -54.47 -11.47 16.11
N THR A 252 -54.87 -11.65 17.37
CA THR A 252 -54.02 -12.10 18.49
C THR A 252 -53.55 -13.55 18.31
N ILE A 253 -52.24 -13.79 18.45
CA ILE A 253 -51.63 -15.12 18.47
C ILE A 253 -52.02 -15.86 19.76
N ILE A 254 -52.63 -17.03 19.63
CA ILE A 254 -52.94 -17.95 20.74
C ILE A 254 -51.94 -19.11 20.72
N PHE A 255 -51.24 -19.34 21.85
CA PHE A 255 -50.35 -20.47 22.04
C PHE A 255 -51.11 -21.64 22.67
N ASN A 256 -51.27 -22.75 21.94
CA ASN A 256 -51.71 -24.02 22.53
C ASN A 256 -50.49 -24.80 23.02
N ALA A 257 -50.41 -25.04 24.33
CA ALA A 257 -49.37 -25.88 24.92
C ALA A 257 -49.60 -27.36 24.57
N PRO A 258 -48.54 -28.15 24.27
CA PRO A 258 -48.68 -29.59 24.05
C PRO A 258 -49.00 -30.31 25.37
N ASN A 259 -50.02 -31.17 25.34
CA ASN A 259 -50.33 -32.10 26.42
C ASN A 259 -49.39 -33.31 26.32
N ILE A 260 -48.45 -33.45 27.27
CA ILE A 260 -47.57 -34.61 27.39
C ILE A 260 -48.24 -35.61 28.34
N SER A 261 -48.75 -36.72 27.79
CA SER A 261 -49.15 -37.89 28.59
C SER A 261 -47.96 -38.85 28.64
N VAL A 262 -47.51 -39.16 29.86
CA VAL A 262 -46.46 -40.14 30.14
C VAL A 262 -47.14 -41.39 30.68
N THR A 263 -47.15 -42.47 29.89
CA THR A 263 -47.64 -43.78 30.33
C THR A 263 -46.48 -44.56 30.97
N ALA A 264 -46.64 -44.99 32.22
CA ALA A 264 -45.63 -45.76 32.95
C ALA A 264 -45.46 -47.19 32.36
N PRO A 265 -44.26 -47.79 32.39
CA PRO A 265 -44.05 -49.15 31.88
C PRO A 265 -44.75 -50.20 32.75
N ALA A 266 -45.42 -51.16 32.11
CA ALA A 266 -45.98 -52.33 32.77
C ALA A 266 -44.88 -53.33 33.14
N ALA A 267 -44.97 -53.89 34.36
CA ALA A 267 -44.04 -54.89 34.88
C ALA A 267 -44.20 -56.25 34.15
N PRO A 268 -43.10 -57.02 33.96
CA PRO A 268 -43.16 -58.31 33.28
C PRO A 268 -43.79 -59.38 34.17
N GLN A 269 -44.80 -60.07 33.61
CA GLN A 269 -45.34 -61.32 34.13
C GLN A 269 -44.76 -62.49 33.33
N VAL A 270 -44.29 -63.51 34.03
CA VAL A 270 -43.75 -64.76 33.48
C VAL A 270 -44.74 -65.87 33.79
N GLU A 271 -45.19 -66.60 32.78
CA GLU A 271 -45.99 -67.82 32.93
C GLU A 271 -45.24 -69.00 32.28
N PRO A 272 -45.07 -70.15 32.98
CA PRO A 272 -44.29 -71.28 32.49
C PRO A 272 -45.15 -72.21 31.63
N ALA A 273 -44.66 -72.57 30.44
CA ALA A 273 -45.30 -73.56 29.57
C ALA A 273 -44.70 -74.97 29.76
N GLN A 274 -45.61 -75.94 29.87
CA GLN A 274 -45.38 -77.38 30.05
C GLN A 274 -44.63 -78.04 28.89
N VAL A 275 -43.87 -79.08 29.25
CA VAL A 275 -43.14 -79.99 28.37
C VAL A 275 -44.07 -81.06 27.80
N THR A 276 -44.05 -81.22 26.47
CA THR A 276 -44.49 -82.44 25.78
C THR A 276 -43.48 -82.80 24.69
N ILE A 277 -42.90 -83.99 24.78
CA ILE A 277 -41.89 -84.52 23.86
C ILE A 277 -42.60 -85.36 22.81
N SER A 278 -42.45 -85.01 21.53
CA SER A 278 -42.65 -85.89 20.39
C SER A 278 -41.46 -85.77 19.44
N SER A 279 -41.07 -86.92 18.89
CA SER A 279 -39.78 -87.31 18.31
C SER A 279 -39.17 -86.43 17.20
N LEU A 280 -37.83 -86.44 17.22
CA LEU A 280 -36.86 -85.85 16.29
C LEU A 280 -37.05 -86.21 14.81
N THR A 281 -36.94 -85.19 13.95
CA THR A 281 -36.21 -85.25 12.69
C THR A 281 -35.25 -84.05 12.64
N VAL A 282 -33.95 -84.33 12.47
CA VAL A 282 -32.87 -83.35 12.49
C VAL A 282 -32.58 -82.90 11.07
N THR A 283 -32.75 -81.61 10.80
CA THR A 283 -32.14 -80.92 9.65
C THR A 283 -31.31 -79.77 10.24
N PRO A 284 -30.02 -79.62 9.91
CA PRO A 284 -29.15 -78.64 10.57
C PRO A 284 -29.68 -77.20 10.40
N PRO A 285 -29.84 -76.42 11.50
CA PRO A 285 -30.23 -75.02 11.41
C PRO A 285 -29.08 -74.18 10.85
N THR A 286 -29.37 -73.42 9.80
CA THR A 286 -28.57 -72.28 9.38
C THR A 286 -28.57 -71.23 10.50
N LEU A 287 -27.39 -70.72 10.86
CA LEU A 287 -27.24 -69.64 11.85
C LEU A 287 -28.13 -68.46 11.42
N PRO A 288 -29.00 -67.93 12.31
CA PRO A 288 -29.61 -66.63 12.06
C PRO A 288 -28.49 -65.59 12.00
N SER A 289 -28.48 -64.80 10.93
CA SER A 289 -27.66 -63.61 10.79
C SER A 289 -27.94 -62.67 11.97
N ILE A 290 -27.01 -62.59 12.92
CA ILE A 290 -27.00 -61.53 13.93
C ILE A 290 -26.55 -60.25 13.22
N THR A 291 -27.49 -59.36 12.89
CA THR A 291 -27.18 -57.99 12.52
C THR A 291 -26.89 -57.21 13.79
N LEU A 292 -25.63 -56.80 13.99
CA LEU A 292 -25.31 -55.82 15.03
C LEU A 292 -26.15 -54.54 14.80
N PRO A 293 -26.66 -53.88 15.86
CA PRO A 293 -27.28 -52.58 15.71
C PRO A 293 -26.27 -51.63 15.06
N THR A 294 -26.75 -50.87 14.07
CA THR A 294 -25.96 -49.86 13.37
C THR A 294 -25.35 -48.92 14.42
N PRO A 295 -24.02 -48.75 14.48
CA PRO A 295 -23.43 -47.82 15.42
C PRO A 295 -24.05 -46.44 15.23
N LEU A 296 -24.44 -45.79 16.33
CA LEU A 296 -24.81 -44.38 16.34
C LEU A 296 -23.66 -43.58 15.70
N SER A 297 -23.88 -43.17 14.45
CA SER A 297 -22.95 -42.32 13.72
C SER A 297 -23.07 -40.91 14.28
N PHE A 298 -22.17 -40.55 15.19
CA PHE A 298 -21.92 -39.15 15.52
C PHE A 298 -20.98 -38.60 14.46
N SER A 299 -21.52 -37.89 13.47
CA SER A 299 -20.73 -37.05 12.60
C SER A 299 -20.69 -35.66 13.24
N PRO A 300 -19.61 -35.28 13.96
CA PRO A 300 -19.52 -33.95 14.54
C PRO A 300 -19.67 -32.93 13.41
N VAL A 301 -20.60 -31.98 13.59
CA VAL A 301 -20.76 -30.87 12.66
C VAL A 301 -19.43 -30.13 12.64
N THR A 302 -18.71 -30.16 11.52
CA THR A 302 -17.47 -29.39 11.38
C THR A 302 -17.85 -27.92 11.42
N PRO A 303 -17.34 -27.15 12.40
CA PRO A 303 -17.68 -25.74 12.50
C PRO A 303 -17.10 -24.99 11.30
N THR A 304 -17.96 -24.51 10.40
CA THR A 304 -17.54 -23.60 9.33
C THR A 304 -17.30 -22.21 9.91
N ILE A 305 -16.10 -21.66 9.73
CA ILE A 305 -15.78 -20.25 9.97
C ILE A 305 -15.38 -19.65 8.63
N THR A 306 -15.98 -18.52 8.27
CA THR A 306 -15.54 -17.74 7.11
C THR A 306 -14.23 -17.07 7.46
N ALA A 307 -13.17 -17.37 6.69
CA ALA A 307 -11.88 -16.73 6.88
C ALA A 307 -12.02 -15.19 6.78
N PRO A 308 -11.44 -14.43 7.71
CA PRO A 308 -11.37 -12.98 7.58
C PRO A 308 -10.63 -12.60 6.30
N THR A 309 -11.05 -11.50 5.68
CA THR A 309 -10.34 -10.98 4.49
C THR A 309 -9.06 -10.29 4.93
N ALA A 310 -7.92 -10.72 4.39
CA ALA A 310 -6.63 -10.09 4.67
C ALA A 310 -6.65 -8.60 4.30
N PRO A 311 -5.95 -7.73 5.07
CA PRO A 311 -5.82 -6.34 4.70
C PRO A 311 -4.97 -6.20 3.45
N THR A 312 -5.61 -5.85 2.33
CA THR A 312 -4.90 -5.54 1.09
C THR A 312 -4.77 -4.03 0.95
N LEU A 313 -3.52 -3.56 1.00
CA LEU A 313 -3.17 -2.27 0.43
C LEU A 313 -2.59 -2.58 -0.94
N ALA A 314 -3.16 -2.02 -2.00
CA ALA A 314 -2.52 -2.11 -3.31
C ALA A 314 -1.08 -1.61 -3.19
N PRO A 315 -0.09 -2.23 -3.86
CA PRO A 315 1.27 -1.70 -3.89
C PRO A 315 1.21 -0.21 -4.25
N ILE A 316 1.59 0.65 -3.30
CA ILE A 316 1.65 2.08 -3.52
C ILE A 316 3.00 2.33 -4.17
N THR A 317 2.98 2.65 -5.47
CA THR A 317 4.18 3.12 -6.15
C THR A 317 4.46 4.53 -5.63
N VAL A 318 5.45 4.64 -4.76
CA VAL A 318 6.01 5.90 -4.27
C VAL A 318 6.30 6.81 -5.47
N PRO A 319 5.61 7.96 -5.64
CA PRO A 319 5.83 8.83 -6.78
C PRO A 319 7.31 9.27 -6.86
N GLN A 320 7.99 8.97 -7.95
CA GLN A 320 9.39 9.37 -8.14
C GLN A 320 9.43 10.72 -8.86
N ILE A 321 9.91 11.76 -8.18
CA ILE A 321 10.22 13.05 -8.81
C ILE A 321 11.74 13.15 -8.89
N THR A 322 12.26 13.02 -10.11
CA THR A 322 13.69 12.90 -10.39
C THR A 322 14.42 14.23 -10.41
N PHE A 323 13.70 15.35 -10.39
CA PHE A 323 14.29 16.69 -10.38
C PHE A 323 15.35 16.86 -9.29
N GLN A 324 16.48 17.45 -9.69
CA GLN A 324 17.51 17.99 -8.81
C GLN A 324 17.71 19.45 -9.19
N ALA A 325 17.82 20.32 -8.20
CA ALA A 325 18.00 21.75 -8.40
C ALA A 325 19.31 22.06 -9.09
N GLN A 326 19.32 23.16 -9.84
CA GLN A 326 20.48 23.61 -10.61
C GLN A 326 20.58 25.12 -10.47
N GLY A 327 21.74 25.63 -10.04
CA GLY A 327 21.99 27.06 -10.01
C GLY A 327 22.25 27.66 -11.39
N PHE A 328 22.03 28.96 -11.48
CA PHE A 328 22.27 29.80 -12.64
C PHE A 328 22.81 31.16 -12.19
N GLY A 329 23.54 31.87 -13.06
CA GLY A 329 24.08 33.18 -12.73
C GLY A 329 22.98 34.22 -12.49
N GLN A 330 23.16 35.09 -11.50
CA GLN A 330 22.23 36.19 -11.20
C GLN A 330 22.97 37.49 -10.95
N ASP A 331 22.58 38.51 -11.69
CA ASP A 331 23.02 39.89 -11.55
C ASP A 331 22.45 40.56 -10.29
N ARG A 332 23.09 41.65 -9.88
CA ARG A 332 22.77 42.41 -8.66
C ARG A 332 22.01 43.71 -8.96
N GLN A 333 21.65 43.94 -10.22
CA GLN A 333 20.94 45.12 -10.68
C GLN A 333 19.43 44.88 -10.64
N ALA A 334 18.63 45.91 -10.34
CA ALA A 334 17.20 45.85 -10.62
C ALA A 334 16.98 46.09 -12.11
N MET A 335 16.50 45.07 -12.84
CA MET A 335 16.39 45.13 -14.29
C MET A 335 15.23 44.29 -14.84
N ILE A 336 14.80 44.69 -16.04
CA ILE A 336 13.86 43.97 -16.89
C ILE A 336 14.68 43.21 -17.92
N HIS A 337 14.30 41.97 -18.19
CA HIS A 337 14.96 41.06 -19.14
C HIS A 337 16.45 40.87 -18.87
N GLY A 338 16.75 40.27 -17.71
CA GLY A 338 18.10 39.85 -17.33
C GLY A 338 18.72 38.91 -18.36
N SER A 339 19.97 39.17 -18.73
CA SER A 339 20.71 38.38 -19.73
C SER A 339 20.88 36.90 -19.33
N GLN A 340 20.75 36.61 -18.04
CA GLN A 340 20.81 35.27 -17.45
C GLN A 340 19.49 34.50 -17.53
N GLY A 341 18.53 34.94 -18.35
CA GLY A 341 17.25 34.26 -18.51
C GLY A 341 16.28 34.48 -17.37
N ILE A 342 16.22 35.74 -16.90
CA ILE A 342 15.30 36.19 -15.85
C ILE A 342 14.42 37.31 -16.40
N HIS A 343 13.10 37.21 -16.26
CA HIS A 343 12.19 38.21 -16.83
C HIS A 343 12.23 39.54 -16.07
N LEU A 344 12.13 39.49 -14.74
CA LEU A 344 12.22 40.66 -13.86
C LEU A 344 13.06 40.31 -12.64
N MET A 345 13.98 41.18 -12.23
CA MET A 345 14.85 40.86 -11.09
C MET A 345 15.15 42.04 -10.17
N ASN A 346 15.36 41.72 -8.89
CA ASN A 346 15.85 42.60 -7.82
C ASN A 346 15.00 43.85 -7.55
N PHE A 347 13.71 43.83 -7.87
CA PHE A 347 12.80 44.91 -7.47
C PHE A 347 12.24 44.65 -6.06
N SER A 348 12.07 45.71 -5.27
CA SER A 348 11.50 45.62 -3.91
C SER A 348 10.00 45.39 -3.89
N SER A 349 9.31 45.57 -5.01
CA SER A 349 7.89 45.22 -5.10
C SER A 349 7.46 44.83 -6.50
N TYR A 350 6.50 43.92 -6.55
CA TYR A 350 5.84 43.46 -7.77
C TYR A 350 4.32 43.42 -7.56
N SER A 351 3.53 43.83 -8.55
CA SER A 351 2.07 43.70 -8.50
C SER A 351 1.52 43.23 -9.84
N GLY A 352 1.03 41.99 -9.87
CA GLY A 352 0.43 41.35 -11.04
C GLY A 352 -1.05 41.64 -11.16
N SER A 353 -1.52 41.94 -12.37
CA SER A 353 -2.93 42.12 -12.70
C SER A 353 -3.33 41.12 -13.79
N GLY A 354 -3.67 39.89 -13.39
CA GLY A 354 -4.00 38.80 -14.33
C GLY A 354 -2.85 38.45 -15.27
N ALA A 355 -1.61 38.51 -14.77
CA ALA A 355 -0.40 38.37 -15.55
C ALA A 355 -0.14 36.91 -15.95
N THR A 356 -0.20 36.60 -17.24
CA THR A 356 0.08 35.24 -17.73
C THR A 356 1.39 35.20 -18.48
N PHE A 357 2.35 34.42 -17.98
CA PHE A 357 3.63 34.17 -18.63
C PHE A 357 3.60 32.83 -19.36
N ASN A 358 3.89 32.85 -20.66
CA ASN A 358 4.17 31.66 -21.45
C ASN A 358 5.68 31.51 -21.62
N VAL A 359 6.23 30.37 -21.21
CA VAL A 359 7.67 30.14 -21.15
C VAL A 359 8.06 28.92 -21.96
N THR A 360 9.09 29.10 -22.79
CA THR A 360 9.78 28.04 -23.52
C THR A 360 11.22 27.92 -23.00
N ASN A 361 12.04 27.06 -23.60
CA ASN A 361 13.45 26.92 -23.22
C ASN A 361 14.26 28.22 -23.30
N ASN A 362 13.86 29.17 -24.15
CA ASN A 362 14.66 30.31 -24.56
C ASN A 362 13.87 31.63 -24.63
N SER A 363 12.60 31.63 -24.21
CA SER A 363 11.78 32.84 -24.19
C SER A 363 10.74 32.82 -23.07
N SER A 364 10.40 34.00 -22.60
CA SER A 364 9.23 34.25 -21.76
C SER A 364 8.46 35.44 -22.32
N THR A 365 7.16 35.23 -22.56
CA THR A 365 6.23 36.26 -23.02
C THR A 365 5.13 36.45 -22.00
N LEU A 366 4.91 37.69 -21.57
CA LEU A 366 3.71 38.09 -20.85
C LEU A 366 2.55 38.14 -21.86
N SER A 367 1.76 37.07 -21.96
CA SER A 367 0.72 36.93 -22.98
C SER A 367 -0.60 37.63 -22.63
N SER A 368 -0.80 37.99 -21.36
CA SER A 368 -1.96 38.74 -20.90
C SER A 368 -1.66 39.48 -19.60
N GLY A 369 -2.45 40.51 -19.29
CA GLY A 369 -2.33 41.26 -18.04
C GLY A 369 -1.13 42.19 -17.99
N SER A 370 -0.73 42.56 -16.78
CA SER A 370 0.41 43.46 -16.53
C SER A 370 1.11 43.15 -15.21
N VAL A 371 2.37 43.57 -15.08
CA VAL A 371 3.13 43.52 -13.82
C VAL A 371 3.77 44.88 -13.58
N SER A 372 3.39 45.52 -12.47
CA SER A 372 4.06 46.74 -11.99
C SER A 372 5.24 46.36 -11.10
N TYR A 373 6.36 47.07 -11.22
CA TYR A 373 7.60 46.82 -10.47
C TYR A 373 8.23 48.13 -9.97
N ASN A 374 8.91 48.07 -8.83
CA ASN A 374 9.58 49.23 -8.23
C ASN A 374 10.88 48.81 -7.51
N PRO A 375 12.04 49.42 -7.84
CA PRO A 375 13.32 49.09 -7.21
C PRO A 375 13.45 49.62 -5.77
N GLY A 376 12.54 50.49 -5.34
CA GLY A 376 12.56 51.12 -4.03
C GLY A 376 13.80 51.98 -3.85
N ASN A 377 14.45 51.86 -2.70
CA ASN A 377 15.67 52.58 -2.34
C ASN A 377 16.96 51.82 -2.67
N LEU A 378 16.91 50.78 -3.52
CA LEU A 378 18.06 49.91 -3.77
C LEU A 378 19.33 50.68 -4.21
N ALA A 379 19.19 51.69 -5.07
CA ALA A 379 20.30 52.51 -5.55
C ALA A 379 20.91 53.44 -4.49
N SER A 380 20.20 53.70 -3.39
CA SER A 380 20.60 54.63 -2.32
C SER A 380 20.89 53.94 -0.99
N LEU A 381 21.02 52.61 -0.98
CA LEU A 381 21.42 51.88 0.23
C LEU A 381 22.83 52.30 0.69
N SER A 382 22.99 52.40 2.00
CA SER A 382 24.31 52.54 2.62
C SER A 382 24.99 51.17 2.63
N LEU A 383 26.05 51.01 1.83
CA LEU A 383 26.74 49.74 1.65
C LEU A 383 28.09 49.71 2.38
N PRO A 384 28.62 48.51 2.71
CA PRO A 384 29.93 48.37 3.33
C PRO A 384 31.05 48.87 2.41
N SER A 385 32.22 49.14 3.00
CA SER A 385 33.40 49.55 2.23
C SER A 385 33.77 48.52 1.16
N GLY A 386 34.09 48.99 -0.04
CA GLY A 386 34.46 48.14 -1.17
C GLY A 386 33.27 47.53 -1.94
N VAL A 387 32.03 47.87 -1.58
CA VAL A 387 30.83 47.47 -2.33
C VAL A 387 30.36 48.61 -3.23
N TRP A 388 30.11 48.29 -4.49
CA TRP A 388 29.55 49.24 -5.43
C TRP A 388 28.03 49.34 -5.27
N PRO A 389 27.44 50.54 -5.44
CA PRO A 389 25.99 50.71 -5.46
C PRO A 389 25.30 49.79 -6.47
N HIS A 390 24.11 49.34 -6.12
CA HIS A 390 23.25 48.56 -7.02
C HIS A 390 22.62 49.46 -8.08
N SER A 391 22.82 49.17 -9.36
CA SER A 391 22.14 49.87 -10.44
C SER A 391 20.67 49.47 -10.52
N THR A 392 19.79 50.41 -10.84
CA THR A 392 18.34 50.18 -10.89
C THR A 392 17.70 50.74 -12.15
N ALA A 393 16.88 49.94 -12.83
CA ALA A 393 15.85 50.45 -13.72
C ALA A 393 14.80 51.24 -12.92
N SER A 394 14.23 52.30 -13.50
CA SER A 394 13.14 53.06 -12.90
C SER A 394 11.92 52.18 -12.63
N ALA A 395 11.09 52.57 -11.65
CA ALA A 395 9.79 51.93 -11.44
C ALA A 395 8.93 52.03 -12.71
N GLY A 396 8.11 51.01 -12.97
CA GLY A 396 7.29 50.94 -14.19
C GLY A 396 6.35 49.75 -14.21
N THR A 397 5.79 49.49 -15.40
CA THR A 397 4.85 48.40 -15.63
C THR A 397 5.15 47.75 -16.99
N ILE A 398 5.30 46.42 -17.01
CA ILE A 398 5.24 45.64 -18.26
C ILE A 398 3.80 45.22 -18.51
N SER A 399 3.42 45.14 -19.79
CA SER A 399 2.06 44.78 -20.22
C SER A 399 2.09 43.63 -21.22
N SER A 400 0.93 43.05 -21.48
CA SER A 400 0.73 42.03 -22.51
C SER A 400 1.49 42.32 -23.80
N GLY A 401 2.24 41.34 -24.29
CA GLY A 401 3.13 41.44 -25.45
C GLY A 401 4.61 41.57 -25.07
N ASP A 402 4.92 41.97 -23.83
CA ASP A 402 6.31 42.05 -23.36
C ASP A 402 6.98 40.67 -23.41
N THR A 403 8.12 40.60 -24.09
CA THR A 403 8.80 39.35 -24.43
C THR A 403 10.30 39.47 -24.25
N MET A 404 10.88 38.50 -23.55
CA MET A 404 12.33 38.29 -23.52
C MET A 404 12.73 37.09 -24.37
N SER A 405 13.90 37.18 -25.01
CA SER A 405 14.54 36.08 -25.72
C SER A 405 15.99 35.95 -25.27
N VAL A 406 16.38 34.74 -24.87
CA VAL A 406 17.70 34.42 -24.28
C VAL A 406 18.12 33.02 -24.70
N PRO A 407 19.41 32.65 -24.64
CA PRO A 407 19.82 31.27 -24.93
C PRO A 407 19.18 30.22 -24.01
N SER A 408 18.81 30.62 -22.79
CA SER A 408 18.25 29.74 -21.76
C SER A 408 17.43 30.53 -20.76
N MET A 409 16.16 30.19 -20.61
CA MET A 409 15.29 30.73 -19.55
C MET A 409 15.48 29.95 -18.25
N ASN A 410 15.51 30.68 -17.13
CA ASN A 410 15.64 30.13 -15.78
C ASN A 410 14.48 30.54 -14.87
N ALA A 411 14.14 31.84 -14.81
CA ALA A 411 13.13 32.35 -13.88
C ALA A 411 12.24 33.46 -14.47
N ILE A 412 11.03 33.62 -13.95
CA ILE A 412 10.24 34.84 -14.17
C ILE A 412 10.73 35.95 -13.25
N PHE A 413 10.77 35.69 -11.95
CA PHE A 413 11.21 36.62 -10.92
C PHE A 413 12.46 36.10 -10.22
N SER A 414 13.42 36.99 -9.95
CA SER A 414 14.63 36.67 -9.19
C SER A 414 14.96 37.76 -8.19
N HIS A 415 15.52 37.39 -7.04
CA HIS A 415 15.94 38.35 -6.02
C HIS A 415 17.21 37.91 -5.30
N VAL A 416 18.23 38.77 -5.31
CA VAL A 416 19.54 38.50 -4.66
C VAL A 416 20.03 39.62 -3.73
N VAL A 417 19.48 40.82 -3.90
CA VAL A 417 19.99 42.08 -3.32
C VAL A 417 19.44 42.33 -1.90
N PRO A 418 20.09 43.19 -1.08
CA PRO A 418 19.75 43.37 0.34
C PRO A 418 18.51 44.25 0.57
N THR A 419 17.39 43.93 -0.07
CA THR A 419 16.07 44.55 0.16
C THR A 419 15.02 43.49 0.44
N SER A 420 14.01 43.86 1.23
CA SER A 420 12.81 43.04 1.36
C SER A 420 11.90 43.25 0.16
N VAL A 421 11.13 42.23 -0.20
CA VAL A 421 10.21 42.23 -1.34
C VAL A 421 8.77 42.07 -0.88
N ASN A 422 7.88 42.89 -1.42
CA ASN A 422 6.44 42.70 -1.34
C ASN A 422 5.87 42.39 -2.73
N MET A 423 5.37 41.17 -2.93
CA MET A 423 4.81 40.72 -4.21
C MET A 423 3.33 40.38 -4.06
N THR A 424 2.47 41.04 -4.84
CA THR A 424 1.01 40.91 -4.76
C THR A 424 0.36 40.63 -6.11
N GLY A 425 -0.91 40.23 -6.10
CA GLY A 425 -1.73 40.12 -7.29
C GLY A 425 -1.74 38.73 -7.94
N ASP A 426 -2.26 38.65 -9.16
CA ASP A 426 -2.60 37.38 -9.81
C ASP A 426 -1.68 37.05 -10.98
N TYR A 427 -1.21 35.81 -11.01
CA TYR A 427 -0.23 35.30 -11.95
C TYR A 427 -0.61 33.92 -12.49
N THR A 428 -0.22 33.64 -13.72
CA THR A 428 -0.23 32.30 -14.32
C THR A 428 1.09 32.06 -15.03
N LEU A 429 1.70 30.90 -14.83
CA LEU A 429 2.90 30.45 -15.54
C LEU A 429 2.57 29.20 -16.34
N ASN A 430 2.61 29.30 -17.66
CA ASN A 430 2.50 28.17 -18.58
C ASN A 430 3.88 27.85 -19.14
N SER A 431 4.49 26.77 -18.66
CA SER A 431 5.78 26.31 -19.17
C SER A 431 5.61 25.16 -20.15
N SER A 432 6.15 25.32 -21.36
CA SER A 432 6.41 24.24 -22.32
C SER A 432 7.91 23.90 -22.40
N ALA A 433 8.72 24.46 -21.50
CA ALA A 433 10.16 24.23 -21.46
C ALA A 433 10.48 22.77 -21.10
N SER A 434 11.44 22.19 -21.81
CA SER A 434 12.03 20.88 -21.51
C SER A 434 13.15 20.97 -20.47
N ARG A 435 13.23 22.11 -19.78
CA ARG A 435 14.14 22.38 -18.66
C ARG A 435 13.36 23.02 -17.52
N ASN A 436 14.03 23.09 -16.38
CA ASN A 436 13.43 23.61 -15.17
C ASN A 436 13.18 25.11 -15.28
N ILE A 437 12.00 25.55 -14.83
CA ILE A 437 11.62 26.97 -14.80
C ILE A 437 11.16 27.33 -13.40
N LEU A 438 11.65 28.45 -12.89
CA LEU A 438 11.26 29.02 -11.61
C LEU A 438 10.27 30.16 -11.84
N PHE A 439 9.18 30.18 -11.09
CA PHE A 439 8.35 31.38 -11.03
C PHE A 439 9.06 32.45 -10.21
N ILE A 440 9.52 32.13 -9.00
CA ILE A 440 10.35 32.99 -8.15
C ILE A 440 11.62 32.24 -7.73
N SER A 441 12.77 32.89 -7.85
CA SER A 441 14.07 32.45 -7.32
C SER A 441 14.56 33.47 -6.28
N VAL A 442 14.66 33.05 -5.01
CA VAL A 442 15.16 33.89 -3.90
C VAL A 442 16.51 33.35 -3.46
N ASN A 443 17.56 34.05 -3.87
CA ASN A 443 18.95 33.60 -3.71
C ASN A 443 19.73 34.71 -2.98
N PRO A 444 19.70 34.73 -1.64
CA PRO A 444 20.01 35.89 -0.78
C PRO A 444 21.50 36.20 -0.67
N TYR A 445 22.21 36.24 -1.80
CA TYR A 445 23.66 36.39 -1.89
C TYR A 445 24.18 37.62 -1.16
N ASP A 446 23.50 38.76 -1.32
CA ASP A 446 23.99 40.05 -0.85
C ASP A 446 23.26 40.54 0.40
N TYR A 447 22.39 39.72 1.01
CA TYR A 447 21.59 40.15 2.16
C TYR A 447 22.43 40.68 3.33
N TYR A 448 23.65 40.18 3.48
CA TYR A 448 24.62 40.61 4.49
C TYR A 448 25.12 42.05 4.32
N GLU A 449 24.89 42.70 3.19
CA GLU A 449 25.43 44.04 2.93
C GLU A 449 24.72 45.13 3.73
N THR A 450 23.50 44.87 4.23
CA THR A 450 22.81 45.80 5.12
C THR A 450 22.28 45.11 6.38
N PRO A 451 22.21 45.81 7.53
CA PRO A 451 21.61 45.26 8.74
C PRO A 451 20.14 44.84 8.57
N GLY A 452 19.67 44.01 9.49
CA GLY A 452 18.27 43.57 9.58
C GLY A 452 17.93 42.43 8.62
N ASP A 453 17.03 41.54 9.06
CA ASP A 453 16.59 40.41 8.24
C ASP A 453 15.84 40.91 6.99
N LYS A 454 15.96 40.16 5.91
CA LYS A 454 15.27 40.48 4.65
C LYS A 454 14.23 39.41 4.38
N THR A 455 13.06 39.88 3.96
CA THR A 455 11.90 39.04 3.72
C THR A 455 11.47 39.16 2.27
N PHE A 456 11.32 38.04 1.59
CA PHE A 456 10.53 37.96 0.36
C PHE A 456 9.12 37.50 0.73
N ASP A 457 8.13 38.38 0.62
CA ASP A 457 6.73 38.08 0.93
C ASP A 457 5.90 37.99 -0.36
N PHE A 458 5.49 36.76 -0.70
CA PHE A 458 4.55 36.51 -1.78
C PHE A 458 3.14 36.46 -1.21
N ASN A 459 2.40 37.56 -1.40
CA ASN A 459 1.01 37.75 -1.01
C ASN A 459 0.12 37.91 -2.26
N GLY A 460 0.27 36.98 -3.21
CA GLY A 460 -0.50 36.92 -4.45
C GLY A 460 -1.08 35.54 -4.72
N ASN A 461 -1.67 35.35 -5.89
CA ASN A 461 -2.11 34.05 -6.37
C ASN A 461 -1.32 33.69 -7.63
N VAL A 462 -0.72 32.49 -7.66
CA VAL A 462 -0.07 31.97 -8.87
C VAL A 462 -0.60 30.59 -9.23
N THR A 463 -0.93 30.39 -10.51
CA THR A 463 -1.19 29.05 -11.07
C THR A 463 -0.02 28.62 -11.95
N LEU A 464 0.56 27.46 -11.65
CA LEU A 464 1.67 26.86 -12.39
C LEU A 464 1.13 25.74 -13.28
N ASN A 465 1.53 25.72 -14.55
CA ASN A 465 1.22 24.66 -15.51
C ASN A 465 2.50 24.16 -16.17
N SER A 466 2.79 22.86 -16.05
CA SER A 466 4.01 22.23 -16.58
C SER A 466 3.70 21.24 -17.71
N ASN A 467 3.90 21.67 -18.95
CA ASN A 467 3.58 20.90 -20.16
C ASN A 467 4.83 20.45 -20.94
N GLY A 468 6.03 20.91 -20.57
CA GLY A 468 7.28 20.62 -21.28
C GLY A 468 8.03 19.37 -20.82
N GLY A 469 7.49 18.63 -19.84
CA GLY A 469 8.10 17.40 -19.30
C GLY A 469 9.21 17.62 -18.26
N SER A 470 9.62 18.87 -18.01
CA SER A 470 10.55 19.25 -16.96
C SER A 470 9.84 19.86 -15.75
N SER A 471 10.59 20.36 -14.76
CA SER A 471 10.00 20.85 -13.51
C SER A 471 9.65 22.32 -13.55
N VAL A 472 8.58 22.70 -12.85
CA VAL A 472 8.23 24.09 -12.60
C VAL A 472 8.16 24.31 -11.09
N VAL A 473 8.91 25.28 -10.58
CA VAL A 473 8.96 25.60 -9.16
C VAL A 473 8.25 26.93 -8.92
N GLY A 474 7.36 27.00 -7.93
CA GLY A 474 6.68 28.23 -7.53
C GLY A 474 7.67 29.20 -6.90
N ILE A 475 8.25 28.81 -5.78
CA ILE A 475 9.28 29.58 -5.08
C ILE A 475 10.47 28.68 -4.77
N GLU A 476 11.64 29.04 -5.27
CA GLU A 476 12.92 28.49 -4.81
C GLU A 476 13.52 29.43 -3.77
N HIS A 477 13.97 28.86 -2.65
CA HIS A 477 14.78 29.54 -1.64
C HIS A 477 16.14 28.84 -1.59
N GLN A 478 17.07 29.28 -2.44
CA GLN A 478 18.42 28.70 -2.55
C GLN A 478 19.36 29.43 -1.59
N LEU A 479 19.79 28.75 -0.54
CA LEU A 479 20.59 29.36 0.52
C LEU A 479 22.06 29.50 0.11
N LEU A 480 22.53 30.75 0.07
CA LEU A 480 23.94 31.12 0.04
C LEU A 480 24.12 32.49 0.69
N ASN A 481 25.13 32.60 1.55
CA ASN A 481 25.54 33.84 2.20
C ASN A 481 26.95 34.25 1.74
N GLY A 482 27.38 35.49 1.98
CA GLY A 482 28.73 35.92 1.61
C GLY A 482 28.95 36.14 0.11
N GLY A 483 27.92 36.59 -0.61
CA GLY A 483 27.96 37.01 -2.01
C GLY A 483 27.81 35.87 -3.02
N GLY A 484 27.65 36.24 -4.30
CA GLY A 484 27.61 35.28 -5.41
C GLY A 484 28.92 34.50 -5.50
N GLY A 485 28.92 33.27 -4.98
CA GLY A 485 30.10 32.41 -4.84
C GLY A 485 30.55 32.13 -3.39
N GLY A 486 29.92 32.73 -2.38
CA GLY A 486 30.11 32.37 -0.96
C GLY A 486 31.49 32.69 -0.37
N GLY A 487 32.24 33.63 -0.97
CA GLY A 487 33.63 33.93 -0.61
C GLY A 487 33.82 35.10 0.35
N ARG A 488 32.83 35.98 0.50
CA ARG A 488 32.95 37.21 1.29
C ARG A 488 32.51 36.99 2.73
N ASN A 489 33.29 37.50 3.68
CA ASN A 489 32.90 37.52 5.08
C ASN A 489 31.66 38.44 5.24
N PRO A 490 30.53 37.94 5.77
CA PRO A 490 29.31 38.73 5.92
C PRO A 490 29.51 39.92 6.88
N ASP A 491 29.40 41.15 6.37
CA ASP A 491 29.44 42.38 7.17
C ASP A 491 28.31 42.44 8.21
N ASN A 492 27.15 41.85 7.88
CA ASN A 492 26.01 41.72 8.78
C ASN A 492 25.52 40.27 8.85
N GLN A 493 25.26 39.79 10.06
CA GLN A 493 24.67 38.47 10.30
C GLN A 493 23.13 38.60 10.30
N VAL A 494 22.52 38.34 9.15
CA VAL A 494 21.06 38.49 8.93
C VAL A 494 20.43 37.15 8.56
N ALA A 495 19.11 37.04 8.62
CA ALA A 495 18.37 35.90 8.06
C ALA A 495 17.77 36.22 6.69
N SER A 496 17.66 35.20 5.84
CA SER A 496 16.77 35.19 4.68
C SER A 496 15.44 34.56 5.04
N ILE A 497 14.35 35.29 4.85
CA ILE A 497 12.98 34.86 5.19
C ILE A 497 12.16 34.84 3.91
N VAL A 498 11.57 33.70 3.57
CA VAL A 498 10.63 33.57 2.45
C VAL A 498 9.26 33.21 3.01
N ASN A 499 8.26 34.04 2.72
CA ASN A 499 6.87 33.79 3.10
C ASN A 499 6.03 33.61 1.83
N ASN A 500 5.32 32.47 1.72
CA ASN A 500 4.10 32.39 0.92
C ASN A 500 2.93 32.78 1.82
N SER A 501 2.44 34.01 1.70
CA SER A 501 1.24 34.51 2.40
C SER A 501 -0.03 34.38 1.54
N GLY A 502 0.12 34.15 0.24
CA GLY A 502 -0.96 33.99 -0.73
C GLY A 502 -1.24 32.52 -1.11
N THR A 503 -1.52 32.28 -2.39
CA THR A 503 -1.87 30.94 -2.92
C THR A 503 -0.94 30.53 -4.05
N ILE A 504 -0.30 29.37 -3.92
CA ILE A 504 0.43 28.71 -5.01
C ILE A 504 -0.37 27.49 -5.45
N THR A 505 -0.88 27.51 -6.67
CA THR A 505 -1.64 26.40 -7.27
C THR A 505 -0.78 25.68 -8.30
N LEU A 506 -0.48 24.40 -8.08
CA LEU A 506 0.05 23.50 -9.08
C LEU A 506 -1.14 23.01 -9.92
N GLY A 507 -1.41 23.70 -11.02
CA GLY A 507 -2.68 23.60 -11.75
C GLY A 507 -2.78 22.35 -12.60
N SER A 508 -1.88 22.20 -13.57
CA SER A 508 -1.91 21.09 -14.53
C SER A 508 -0.52 20.63 -14.97
N GLY A 509 -0.40 19.35 -15.29
CA GLY A 509 0.85 18.75 -15.77
C GLY A 509 1.57 17.93 -14.70
N SER A 510 2.89 17.85 -14.77
CA SER A 510 3.70 17.05 -13.86
C SER A 510 5.00 17.72 -13.41
N ASN A 511 5.63 17.18 -12.36
CA ASN A 511 6.92 17.62 -11.83
C ASN A 511 6.91 19.06 -11.32
N MET A 512 5.80 19.51 -10.73
CA MET A 512 5.71 20.85 -10.16
C MET A 512 6.07 20.83 -8.68
N ILE A 513 6.66 21.91 -8.20
CA ILE A 513 7.02 22.08 -6.78
C ILE A 513 6.50 23.43 -6.31
N GLY A 514 5.72 23.46 -5.23
CA GLY A 514 5.18 24.71 -4.69
C GLY A 514 6.28 25.59 -4.12
N MET A 515 7.01 25.08 -3.14
CA MET A 515 8.20 25.72 -2.57
C MET A 515 9.36 24.73 -2.48
N MET A 516 10.56 25.19 -2.81
CA MET A 516 11.79 24.41 -2.78
C MET A 516 12.84 25.07 -1.88
N ILE A 517 13.56 24.25 -1.13
CA ILE A 517 14.67 24.67 -0.28
C ILE A 517 15.91 23.90 -0.68
N ASP A 518 16.98 24.59 -1.01
CA ASP A 518 18.28 23.97 -1.28
C ASP A 518 19.44 24.90 -0.91
N THR A 519 20.65 24.46 -1.23
CA THR A 519 21.88 25.18 -0.92
C THR A 519 22.75 25.34 -2.14
N GLU A 520 23.38 26.51 -2.18
CA GLU A 520 24.50 26.81 -3.05
C GLU A 520 25.73 27.12 -2.16
N TYR A 521 26.14 26.18 -1.32
CA TYR A 521 27.29 26.40 -0.45
C TYR A 521 28.60 26.27 -1.25
N PHE A 522 28.98 27.36 -1.92
CA PHE A 522 30.28 27.57 -2.56
C PHE A 522 31.23 28.40 -1.69
N GLY A 523 32.49 28.52 -2.11
CA GLY A 523 33.44 29.42 -1.46
C GLY A 523 33.91 28.96 -0.07
N ASN A 524 33.88 29.86 0.90
CA ASN A 524 34.41 29.60 2.24
C ASN A 524 33.32 29.04 3.18
N PRO A 525 33.49 27.81 3.72
CA PRO A 525 32.54 27.18 4.64
C PRO A 525 32.22 27.98 5.91
N SER A 526 33.06 28.95 6.25
CA SER A 526 32.86 29.82 7.42
C SER A 526 31.84 30.93 7.15
N TYR A 527 31.54 31.21 5.88
CA TYR A 527 30.80 32.42 5.44
C TYR A 527 29.57 32.10 4.59
N ASN A 528 29.65 31.04 3.79
CA ASN A 528 28.63 30.68 2.80
C ASN A 528 27.29 30.22 3.42
N LYS A 529 27.30 29.95 4.72
CA LYS A 529 26.15 29.56 5.52
C LYS A 529 25.66 30.73 6.36
N PHE A 530 24.34 30.80 6.54
CA PHE A 530 23.73 31.77 7.43
C PHE A 530 23.93 31.39 8.90
N THR A 531 24.52 32.29 9.70
CA THR A 531 24.61 32.11 11.15
C THR A 531 23.25 32.24 11.82
N LYS A 532 22.45 33.19 11.35
CA LYS A 532 21.06 33.36 11.79
C LYS A 532 20.15 32.50 10.92
N THR A 533 19.39 31.61 11.54
CA THR A 533 18.56 30.61 10.85
C THR A 533 17.65 31.23 9.78
N PRO A 534 17.81 30.87 8.50
CA PRO A 534 16.88 31.23 7.44
C PRO A 534 15.50 30.60 7.66
N GLN A 535 14.47 31.15 7.04
CA GLN A 535 13.10 30.68 7.20
C GLN A 535 12.40 30.52 5.85
N THR A 536 11.72 29.40 5.65
CA THR A 536 10.84 29.15 4.50
C THR A 536 9.45 28.79 4.99
N ASN A 537 8.51 29.72 4.88
CA ASN A 537 7.23 29.63 5.56
C ASN A 537 6.06 29.66 4.55
N ASN A 538 5.25 28.62 4.55
CA ASN A 538 3.95 28.63 3.89
C ASN A 538 2.87 29.09 4.88
N LYS A 539 2.60 30.39 4.93
CA LYS A 539 1.58 31.01 5.79
C LYS A 539 0.20 31.02 5.14
N GLY A 540 0.16 31.04 3.82
CA GLY A 540 -1.03 30.97 2.98
C GLY A 540 -1.39 29.52 2.64
N LYS A 541 -1.48 29.23 1.34
CA LYS A 541 -1.90 27.92 0.83
C LYS A 541 -1.04 27.46 -0.34
N ILE A 542 -0.82 26.15 -0.39
CA ILE A 542 -0.38 25.44 -1.60
C ILE A 542 -1.49 24.47 -2.00
N ILE A 543 -1.86 24.45 -3.28
CA ILE A 543 -2.90 23.58 -3.82
C ILE A 543 -2.30 22.77 -4.96
N ILE A 544 -2.30 21.45 -4.84
CA ILE A 544 -1.96 20.53 -5.93
C ILE A 544 -3.27 20.10 -6.58
N GLY A 545 -3.63 20.76 -7.68
CA GLY A 545 -4.94 20.61 -8.31
C GLY A 545 -5.15 19.23 -8.94
N ALA A 546 -6.40 18.90 -9.25
CA ALA A 546 -6.79 17.62 -9.84
C ALA A 546 -6.09 17.29 -11.17
N GLY A 547 -5.64 18.32 -11.92
CA GLY A 547 -4.89 18.16 -13.16
C GLY A 547 -3.39 17.92 -12.99
N ALA A 548 -2.87 17.98 -11.75
CA ALA A 548 -1.47 17.81 -11.42
C ALA A 548 -1.16 16.38 -10.95
N ARG A 549 0.00 15.88 -11.39
CA ARG A 549 0.54 14.58 -10.96
C ARG A 549 2.03 14.66 -10.66
N SER A 550 2.57 13.72 -9.90
CA SER A 550 4.02 13.67 -9.62
C SER A 550 4.59 15.03 -9.18
N SER A 551 3.88 15.72 -8.28
CA SER A 551 4.21 17.07 -7.82
C SER A 551 4.38 17.11 -6.31
N VAL A 552 5.08 18.12 -5.79
CA VAL A 552 5.32 18.29 -4.35
C VAL A 552 4.87 19.67 -3.88
N GLY A 553 4.22 19.75 -2.72
CA GLY A 553 3.93 21.03 -2.09
C GLY A 553 5.22 21.73 -1.65
N ILE A 554 5.96 21.12 -0.72
CA ILE A 554 7.27 21.59 -0.25
C ILE A 554 8.32 20.49 -0.37
N ASP A 555 9.43 20.80 -1.06
CA ASP A 555 10.50 19.84 -1.32
C ASP A 555 11.88 20.40 -0.92
N PHE A 556 12.82 19.49 -0.69
CA PHE A 556 14.23 19.84 -0.58
C PHE A 556 14.91 19.54 -1.90
N GLY A 557 15.54 20.56 -2.49
CA GLY A 557 16.41 20.42 -3.66
C GLY A 557 17.83 20.02 -3.25
N PHE A 558 18.73 19.98 -4.22
CA PHE A 558 20.17 19.81 -4.04
C PHE A 558 20.85 20.48 -5.22
N TYR A 559 21.74 21.44 -4.97
CA TYR A 559 22.58 22.03 -6.01
C TYR A 559 24.07 21.86 -5.68
N SER A 560 24.57 22.54 -4.64
CA SER A 560 25.99 22.47 -4.27
C SER A 560 26.20 22.42 -2.75
N LEU A 561 27.22 21.66 -2.36
CA LEU A 561 27.67 21.51 -0.99
C LEU A 561 29.15 21.85 -0.89
N ASP A 562 29.53 22.52 0.19
CA ASP A 562 30.92 22.79 0.50
C ASP A 562 31.64 21.55 1.09
N SER A 563 32.83 21.77 1.67
CA SER A 563 33.62 20.71 2.30
C SER A 563 32.97 20.05 3.52
N THR A 564 31.98 20.70 4.17
CA THR A 564 31.26 20.14 5.32
C THR A 564 30.21 19.12 4.91
N LYS A 565 29.79 19.12 3.64
CA LYS A 565 28.75 18.25 3.07
C LYS A 565 27.38 18.37 3.76
N LYS A 566 27.11 19.47 4.44
CA LYS A 566 25.82 19.72 5.08
C LYS A 566 24.89 20.53 4.18
N GLY A 567 23.62 20.16 4.16
CA GLY A 567 22.59 20.86 3.39
C GLY A 567 22.01 22.08 4.11
N PRO A 568 20.78 22.49 3.73
CA PRO A 568 20.14 23.70 4.24
C PRO A 568 20.03 23.74 5.77
N ASN A 569 20.24 24.92 6.36
CA ASN A 569 19.96 25.18 7.77
C ASN A 569 18.67 25.98 8.03
N SER A 570 17.74 25.95 7.09
CA SER A 570 16.47 26.67 7.20
C SER A 570 15.56 26.04 8.26
N SER A 571 14.71 26.87 8.88
CA SER A 571 13.45 26.43 9.48
C SER A 571 12.34 26.43 8.44
N VAL A 572 11.46 25.44 8.48
CA VAL A 572 10.35 25.29 7.54
C VAL A 572 9.02 25.33 8.27
N GLU A 573 8.09 26.14 7.79
CA GLU A 573 6.67 26.07 8.18
C GLU A 573 5.86 25.52 7.01
N ILE A 574 5.26 24.33 7.20
CA ILE A 574 4.54 23.60 6.14
C ILE A 574 3.19 24.25 5.83
N GLY A 575 2.46 24.72 6.86
CA GLY A 575 1.18 25.37 6.70
C GLY A 575 0.12 24.54 5.98
N ASN A 576 -0.73 25.21 5.19
CA ASN A 576 -1.84 24.56 4.49
C ASN A 576 -1.41 24.03 3.12
N ILE A 577 -1.62 22.74 2.90
CA ILE A 577 -1.42 22.09 1.61
C ILE A 577 -2.66 21.24 1.28
N THR A 578 -3.29 21.47 0.13
CA THR A 578 -4.41 20.65 -0.36
C THR A 578 -3.96 19.87 -1.59
N ILE A 579 -4.23 18.57 -1.64
CA ILE A 579 -3.81 17.68 -2.73
C ILE A 579 -5.04 17.00 -3.32
N ASP A 580 -5.53 17.53 -4.43
CA ASP A 580 -6.67 17.01 -5.18
C ASP A 580 -6.23 16.11 -6.35
N GLY A 581 -5.00 16.27 -6.84
CA GLY A 581 -4.41 15.46 -7.91
C GLY A 581 -3.97 14.06 -7.47
N ASP A 582 -3.26 13.36 -8.35
CA ASP A 582 -2.84 11.97 -8.13
C ASP A 582 -1.31 11.80 -8.06
N ASN A 583 -0.83 10.90 -7.21
CA ASN A 583 0.60 10.56 -7.08
C ASN A 583 1.47 11.76 -6.69
N ASN A 584 1.08 12.51 -5.66
CA ASN A 584 1.79 13.72 -5.21
C ASN A 584 2.28 13.62 -3.76
N TYR A 585 3.13 14.57 -3.37
CA TYR A 585 3.57 14.77 -1.98
C TYR A 585 3.12 16.11 -1.43
N GLY A 586 2.71 16.15 -0.16
CA GLY A 586 2.55 17.41 0.55
C GLY A 586 3.91 18.01 0.90
N TYR A 587 4.67 17.28 1.69
CA TYR A 587 6.04 17.62 2.08
C TYR A 587 6.96 16.42 1.91
N ARG A 588 8.20 16.67 1.46
CA ARG A 588 9.18 15.60 1.25
C ARG A 588 10.60 15.97 1.69
N GLN A 589 11.25 15.05 2.41
CA GLN A 589 12.70 14.95 2.51
C GLN A 589 13.20 13.84 1.59
N LYS A 590 13.73 14.24 0.43
CA LYS A 590 14.24 13.34 -0.62
C LYS A 590 15.51 12.61 -0.17
N ASP A 591 15.74 11.40 -0.69
CA ASP A 591 16.97 10.64 -0.42
C ASP A 591 18.16 11.31 -1.12
N TYR A 592 19.06 11.84 -0.30
CA TYR A 592 20.33 12.44 -0.73
C TYR A 592 21.54 11.73 -0.13
N VAL A 593 21.38 10.52 0.42
CA VAL A 593 22.46 9.80 1.11
C VAL A 593 23.65 9.55 0.19
N SER A 594 23.43 9.27 -1.10
CA SER A 594 24.49 9.11 -2.09
C SER A 594 25.29 10.40 -2.34
N ASN A 595 24.66 11.57 -2.14
CA ASN A 595 25.31 12.87 -2.24
C ASN A 595 25.98 13.28 -0.91
N SER A 596 25.27 13.09 0.21
CA SER A 596 25.76 13.32 1.57
C SER A 596 24.88 12.60 2.59
N ALA A 597 25.49 11.80 3.48
CA ALA A 597 24.78 11.13 4.58
C ALA A 597 24.36 12.06 5.73
N ILE A 598 24.79 13.32 5.71
CA ILE A 598 24.55 14.34 6.76
C ILE A 598 23.78 15.55 6.21
N TYR A 599 23.14 15.40 5.05
CA TYR A 599 22.47 16.50 4.34
C TYR A 599 21.44 17.24 5.21
N TYR A 600 20.64 16.51 5.98
CA TYR A 600 19.55 17.07 6.79
C TYR A 600 19.94 17.40 8.24
N ASP A 601 21.20 17.23 8.64
CA ASP A 601 21.61 17.36 10.05
C ASP A 601 21.39 18.77 10.59
N ASP A 602 21.60 19.78 9.73
CA ASP A 602 21.53 21.18 10.09
C ASP A 602 20.16 21.83 9.83
N VAL A 603 19.18 21.10 9.27
CA VAL A 603 17.80 21.61 9.16
C VAL A 603 17.30 21.96 10.56
N ALA A 604 16.97 23.23 10.77
CA ALA A 604 16.75 23.77 12.11
C ALA A 604 15.46 23.23 12.72
N SER A 605 14.34 23.36 12.02
CA SER A 605 13.04 22.84 12.43
C SER A 605 12.11 22.65 11.24
N VAL A 606 11.17 21.71 11.36
CA VAL A 606 10.04 21.56 10.43
C VAL A 606 8.76 21.60 11.24
N ASN A 607 7.94 22.63 11.04
CA ASN A 607 6.74 22.86 11.83
C ASN A 607 5.50 22.83 10.93
N GLY A 608 4.41 22.20 11.38
CA GLY A 608 3.12 22.26 10.68
C GLY A 608 2.45 23.65 10.75
N GLY A 609 2.88 24.53 11.66
CA GLY A 609 2.25 25.82 11.91
C GLY A 609 0.82 25.63 12.42
N THR A 610 -0.09 26.52 12.03
CA THR A 610 -1.54 26.34 12.25
C THR A 610 -2.24 25.59 11.11
N GLY A 611 -1.48 25.17 10.09
CA GLY A 611 -2.03 24.61 8.87
C GLY A 611 -2.19 23.09 8.90
N VAL A 612 -2.84 22.57 7.85
CA VAL A 612 -3.10 21.15 7.65
C VAL A 612 -2.77 20.72 6.22
N ILE A 613 -2.15 19.54 6.08
CA ILE A 613 -2.06 18.84 4.79
C ILE A 613 -3.33 18.01 4.60
N THR A 614 -4.05 18.21 3.50
CA THR A 614 -5.29 17.49 3.18
C THR A 614 -5.13 16.72 1.87
N LEU A 615 -5.37 15.41 1.89
CA LEU A 615 -5.21 14.50 0.75
C LEU A 615 -6.58 14.09 0.21
N ASN A 616 -7.04 14.68 -0.88
CA ASN A 616 -8.36 14.41 -1.46
C ASN A 616 -8.31 13.47 -2.67
N GLY A 617 -7.23 13.51 -3.45
CA GLY A 617 -7.07 12.69 -4.66
C GLY A 617 -6.66 11.24 -4.37
N LYS A 618 -5.87 10.64 -5.27
CA LYS A 618 -5.46 9.23 -5.17
C LYS A 618 -3.94 9.06 -5.10
N LYS A 619 -3.47 8.06 -4.32
CA LYS A 619 -2.05 7.68 -4.21
C LYS A 619 -1.12 8.84 -3.79
N ASN A 620 -1.64 9.78 -3.03
CA ASN A 620 -0.90 10.90 -2.49
C ASN A 620 -0.30 10.58 -1.13
N ILE A 621 0.80 11.26 -0.81
CA ILE A 621 1.49 11.13 0.47
C ILE A 621 1.55 12.51 1.14
N GLY A 622 1.11 12.60 2.38
CA GLY A 622 1.15 13.86 3.15
C GLY A 622 2.59 14.26 3.46
N ILE A 623 3.26 13.45 4.29
CA ILE A 623 4.66 13.62 4.67
C ILE A 623 5.46 12.41 4.19
N ALA A 624 6.57 12.63 3.48
CA ALA A 624 7.49 11.58 3.08
C ALA A 624 8.91 11.84 3.55
N ILE A 625 9.48 10.89 4.30
CA ILE A 625 10.84 10.94 4.81
C ILE A 625 11.62 9.78 4.22
N PHE A 626 12.45 10.07 3.22
CA PHE A 626 13.39 9.11 2.64
C PHE A 626 14.79 9.26 3.23
N HIS A 627 15.15 10.42 3.73
CA HIS A 627 16.41 10.68 4.40
C HIS A 627 16.17 11.78 5.42
N GLY A 628 16.57 11.54 6.67
CA GLY A 628 16.48 12.53 7.76
C GLY A 628 17.86 12.74 8.37
N LYS A 629 17.90 13.15 9.65
CA LYS A 629 19.17 13.30 10.37
C LYS A 629 19.98 12.00 10.37
N SER A 630 21.30 12.13 10.36
CA SER A 630 22.27 11.03 10.29
C SER A 630 22.37 10.22 11.58
N SER A 631 21.95 10.79 12.71
CA SER A 631 21.98 10.15 14.03
C SER A 631 20.74 10.48 14.85
N GLY A 632 20.41 9.61 15.81
CA GLY A 632 19.20 9.74 16.63
C GLY A 632 17.91 9.65 15.82
N ASP A 633 16.81 10.19 16.36
CA ASP A 633 15.52 10.25 15.67
C ASP A 633 15.67 11.07 14.36
N PRO A 634 15.43 10.46 13.18
CA PRO A 634 15.62 11.10 11.87
C PRO A 634 14.84 12.42 11.68
N ILE A 635 13.75 12.61 12.45
CA ILE A 635 12.89 13.80 12.41
C ILE A 635 12.80 14.49 13.77
N SER A 636 13.85 14.39 14.60
CA SER A 636 13.93 15.03 15.92
C SER A 636 13.58 16.53 15.94
N ASN A 637 13.63 17.20 14.79
CA ASN A 637 13.33 18.62 14.60
C ASN A 637 11.90 18.92 14.09
N PHE A 638 11.01 17.92 14.01
CA PHE A 638 9.63 18.08 13.57
C PHE A 638 8.70 18.49 14.71
N ASN A 639 7.72 19.35 14.43
CA ASN A 639 6.74 19.83 15.41
C ASN A 639 5.36 20.06 14.79
N ASN A 640 4.31 19.77 15.55
CA ASN A 640 2.90 20.11 15.25
C ASN A 640 2.42 19.76 13.83
N ILE A 641 2.77 18.58 13.32
CA ILE A 641 2.38 18.14 11.98
C ILE A 641 0.91 17.72 11.97
N ASN A 642 0.10 18.33 11.09
CA ASN A 642 -1.32 18.03 10.91
C ASN A 642 -1.59 17.45 9.51
N VAL A 643 -2.28 16.31 9.44
CA VAL A 643 -2.63 15.64 8.18
C VAL A 643 -4.07 15.10 8.24
N THR A 644 -4.87 15.40 7.22
CA THR A 644 -6.17 14.76 6.97
C THR A 644 -6.07 13.93 5.71
N VAL A 645 -6.22 12.62 5.84
CA VAL A 645 -6.20 11.66 4.74
C VAL A 645 -7.65 11.43 4.30
N ASN A 646 -8.04 11.94 3.12
CA ASN A 646 -9.29 11.61 2.43
C ASN A 646 -8.97 10.76 1.20
N GLY A 647 -9.91 10.65 0.25
CA GLY A 647 -9.66 10.03 -1.05
C GLY A 647 -9.41 8.53 -0.96
N THR A 648 -8.55 8.01 -1.83
CA THR A 648 -8.27 6.57 -1.91
C THR A 648 -6.78 6.28 -2.09
N GLU A 649 -6.29 5.20 -1.47
CA GLU A 649 -4.88 4.78 -1.57
C GLU A 649 -3.86 5.84 -1.11
N ASN A 650 -4.27 6.75 -0.24
CA ASN A 650 -3.42 7.84 0.27
C ASN A 650 -2.66 7.41 1.53
N ILE A 651 -1.51 8.03 1.77
CA ILE A 651 -0.70 7.84 2.99
C ILE A 651 -0.55 9.17 3.73
N GLY A 652 -0.87 9.20 5.02
CA GLY A 652 -0.65 10.39 5.84
C GLY A 652 0.84 10.69 6.04
N PHE A 653 1.57 9.72 6.56
CA PHE A 653 3.00 9.81 6.87
C PHE A 653 3.73 8.55 6.40
N LEU A 654 4.82 8.74 5.65
CA LEU A 654 5.65 7.68 5.10
C LEU A 654 7.10 7.82 5.59
N ARG A 655 7.62 6.77 6.24
CA ARG A 655 9.07 6.51 6.31
C ARG A 655 9.44 5.62 5.12
N GLY A 656 9.95 6.24 4.07
CA GLY A 656 10.16 5.59 2.79
C GLY A 656 11.40 4.71 2.74
N ALA A 657 11.48 3.86 1.72
CA ALA A 657 12.69 3.11 1.42
C ALA A 657 13.90 4.05 1.23
N THR A 658 15.01 3.71 1.90
CA THR A 658 16.19 4.58 1.96
C THR A 658 17.49 3.79 1.88
N THR A 659 18.55 4.41 1.36
CA THR A 659 19.91 3.89 1.50
C THR A 659 20.62 4.39 2.75
N SER A 660 19.98 5.26 3.55
CA SER A 660 20.51 5.78 4.81
C SER A 660 20.88 4.66 5.77
N THR A 661 22.00 4.86 6.46
CA THR A 661 22.48 3.97 7.53
C THR A 661 21.86 4.30 8.89
N ASN A 662 21.17 5.45 9.04
CA ASN A 662 20.46 5.76 10.27
C ASN A 662 19.22 4.86 10.43
N ASN A 663 19.41 3.77 11.17
CA ASN A 663 18.38 2.80 11.50
C ASN A 663 17.66 3.10 12.83
N SER A 664 17.92 4.27 13.43
CA SER A 664 17.26 4.71 14.66
C SER A 664 15.75 4.77 14.49
N VAL A 665 15.05 4.62 15.62
CA VAL A 665 13.59 4.70 15.67
C VAL A 665 13.12 6.11 15.32
N LEU A 666 12.21 6.20 14.35
CA LEU A 666 11.47 7.43 14.06
C LEU A 666 10.28 7.48 15.01
N THR A 667 10.29 8.40 15.98
CA THR A 667 9.25 8.46 17.02
C THR A 667 8.22 9.52 16.65
N LEU A 668 6.93 9.16 16.68
CA LEU A 668 5.81 10.06 16.43
C LEU A 668 5.05 10.34 17.72
N ASP A 669 5.49 11.37 18.44
CA ASP A 669 4.95 11.81 19.73
C ASP A 669 4.00 13.01 19.62
N SER A 670 3.50 13.51 20.75
CA SER A 670 2.58 14.65 20.81
C SER A 670 3.23 16.00 20.48
N ALA A 671 4.56 16.12 20.52
CA ALA A 671 5.24 17.34 20.10
C ALA A 671 5.36 17.38 18.56
N LYS A 672 5.68 16.23 17.95
CA LYS A 672 5.81 16.08 16.50
C LYS A 672 4.46 16.08 15.79
N LEU A 673 3.45 15.42 16.35
CA LEU A 673 2.14 15.30 15.72
C LEU A 673 1.10 16.21 16.38
N GLY A 674 0.40 17.01 15.56
CA GLY A 674 -0.85 17.66 15.92
C GLY A 674 -2.03 16.69 15.72
N THR A 675 -2.87 16.95 14.71
CA THR A 675 -3.99 16.09 14.29
C THR A 675 -3.62 15.29 13.05
N VAL A 676 -3.59 13.96 13.15
CA VAL A 676 -3.47 13.05 12.01
C VAL A 676 -4.68 12.12 11.99
N LYS A 677 -5.50 12.18 10.94
CA LYS A 677 -6.79 11.46 10.88
C LYS A 677 -7.21 11.10 9.47
N PHE A 678 -8.14 10.15 9.38
CA PHE A 678 -8.93 9.90 8.18
C PHE A 678 -10.11 10.87 8.09
N GLY A 679 -10.54 11.20 6.87
CA GLY A 679 -11.87 11.75 6.64
C GLY A 679 -12.93 10.67 6.42
N SER A 680 -14.18 11.11 6.34
CA SER A 680 -15.37 10.24 6.37
C SER A 680 -15.51 9.30 5.17
N SER A 681 -14.95 9.63 4.02
CA SER A 681 -15.06 8.86 2.78
C SER A 681 -13.78 8.14 2.36
N THR A 682 -12.76 8.14 3.24
CA THR A 682 -11.44 7.60 2.93
C THR A 682 -11.49 6.11 2.70
N THR A 683 -10.84 5.59 1.66
CA THR A 683 -10.78 4.15 1.39
C THR A 683 -9.37 3.68 1.12
N LYS A 684 -9.06 2.43 1.46
CA LYS A 684 -7.78 1.77 1.08
C LYS A 684 -6.52 2.58 1.43
N SER A 685 -6.56 3.40 2.47
CA SER A 685 -5.51 4.37 2.79
C SER A 685 -4.80 4.02 4.11
N ALA A 686 -3.71 4.71 4.41
CA ALA A 686 -2.98 4.53 5.64
C ALA A 686 -2.62 5.84 6.35
N LEU A 687 -2.63 5.87 7.69
CA LEU A 687 -2.12 7.05 8.41
C LEU A 687 -0.60 7.02 8.50
N PHE A 688 -0.01 5.91 8.92
CA PHE A 688 1.42 5.78 9.13
C PHE A 688 1.95 4.53 8.43
N VAL A 689 2.94 4.71 7.56
CA VAL A 689 3.57 3.62 6.81
C VAL A 689 5.08 3.67 6.98
N SER A 690 5.69 2.53 7.32
CA SER A 690 7.12 2.32 7.21
C SER A 690 7.45 1.30 6.14
N GLU A 691 8.34 1.66 5.22
CA GLU A 691 8.89 0.74 4.20
C GLU A 691 10.31 0.25 4.56
N LYS A 692 10.98 0.96 5.48
CA LYS A 692 12.30 0.59 5.99
C LYS A 692 12.51 1.15 7.40
N TYR A 693 13.08 0.31 8.28
CA TYR A 693 13.34 0.64 9.69
C TYR A 693 12.06 1.00 10.48
N GLU A 694 12.20 1.42 11.75
CA GLU A 694 11.07 1.50 12.69
C GLU A 694 10.36 2.87 12.73
N ILE A 695 9.04 2.89 12.59
CA ILE A 695 8.19 3.97 13.12
C ILE A 695 7.63 3.52 14.48
N ALA A 696 7.87 4.30 15.54
CA ALA A 696 7.23 4.13 16.83
C ALA A 696 6.17 5.21 17.07
N LEU A 697 4.90 4.82 17.14
CA LEU A 697 3.79 5.69 17.45
C LEU A 697 3.70 5.90 18.96
N ASP A 698 3.95 7.13 19.41
CA ASP A 698 3.96 7.58 20.81
C ASP A 698 2.84 8.58 21.10
N LYS A 699 1.69 8.37 20.47
CA LYS A 699 0.52 9.24 20.56
C LYS A 699 -0.75 8.41 20.40
N ASP A 700 -1.79 8.79 21.15
CA ASP A 700 -3.10 8.20 20.99
C ASP A 700 -3.72 8.59 19.64
N ILE A 701 -4.31 7.61 18.96
CA ILE A 701 -5.03 7.80 17.70
C ILE A 701 -6.46 7.33 17.88
N THR A 702 -7.41 8.21 17.54
CA THR A 702 -8.83 7.89 17.50
C THR A 702 -9.34 8.02 16.08
N VAL A 703 -9.93 6.95 15.56
CA VAL A 703 -10.59 6.88 14.26
C VAL A 703 -12.09 6.82 14.48
N GLY A 704 -12.77 7.91 14.11
CA GLY A 704 -14.23 7.96 14.06
C GLY A 704 -14.75 7.39 12.74
N SER A 705 -15.74 8.05 12.14
CA SER A 705 -16.27 7.65 10.83
C SER A 705 -15.23 7.84 9.73
N THR A 706 -14.96 6.77 8.99
CA THR A 706 -14.16 6.74 7.75
C THR A 706 -14.78 5.72 6.79
N GLY A 707 -14.34 5.71 5.55
CA GLY A 707 -14.64 4.59 4.65
C GLY A 707 -13.84 3.34 5.03
N VAL A 708 -13.84 2.36 4.14
CA VAL A 708 -13.40 0.99 4.42
C VAL A 708 -11.97 0.71 3.95
N GLU A 709 -11.40 -0.36 4.50
CA GLU A 709 -10.09 -0.94 4.12
C GLU A 709 -8.90 -0.04 4.44
N ASN A 710 -9.05 0.84 5.43
CA ASN A 710 -7.97 1.72 5.87
C ASN A 710 -7.11 1.04 6.94
N SER A 711 -5.83 1.41 7.00
CA SER A 711 -4.87 0.91 8.00
C SER A 711 -4.27 2.04 8.82
N ILE A 712 -4.19 1.89 10.13
CA ILE A 712 -3.74 2.99 11.00
C ILE A 712 -2.22 3.01 11.05
N LEU A 713 -1.59 1.92 11.47
CA LEU A 713 -0.15 1.79 11.62
C LEU A 713 0.35 0.57 10.83
N ARG A 714 1.16 0.80 9.79
CA ARG A 714 1.51 -0.24 8.82
C ARG A 714 3.01 -0.31 8.51
N ALA A 715 3.54 -1.52 8.47
CA ALA A 715 4.84 -1.85 7.91
C ALA A 715 4.67 -2.58 6.57
N ASN A 716 5.48 -2.20 5.59
CA ASN A 716 5.63 -2.86 4.29
C ASN A 716 7.10 -3.24 4.08
N ALA A 717 7.39 -4.20 3.20
CA ALA A 717 8.75 -4.56 2.79
C ALA A 717 9.70 -4.81 3.98
N ALA A 718 10.74 -3.99 4.18
CA ALA A 718 11.68 -4.12 5.30
C ALA A 718 11.38 -3.13 6.44
N GLY A 719 10.16 -2.59 6.46
CA GLY A 719 9.67 -1.65 7.46
C GLY A 719 9.32 -2.33 8.76
N LYS A 720 9.38 -1.55 9.84
CA LYS A 720 8.95 -1.94 11.17
C LYS A 720 8.01 -0.88 11.74
N VAL A 721 6.97 -1.30 12.45
CA VAL A 721 6.08 -0.40 13.18
C VAL A 721 5.84 -0.87 14.61
N ARG A 722 5.68 0.09 15.53
CA ARG A 722 5.36 -0.18 16.93
C ARG A 722 4.38 0.83 17.51
N LEU A 723 3.30 0.37 18.16
CA LEU A 723 2.51 1.19 19.08
C LEU A 723 3.13 1.10 20.48
N LYS A 724 3.59 2.22 21.04
CA LYS A 724 4.31 2.24 22.34
C LYS A 724 3.40 1.96 23.53
N ALA A 725 4.03 1.51 24.62
CA ALA A 725 3.36 1.25 25.90
C ALA A 725 2.63 2.50 26.41
N GLY A 726 1.42 2.30 26.96
CA GLY A 726 0.58 3.37 27.48
C GLY A 726 -0.08 4.26 26.41
N LYS A 727 0.05 3.92 25.13
CA LYS A 727 -0.64 4.58 24.01
C LYS A 727 -1.72 3.70 23.43
N SER A 728 -2.68 4.32 22.76
CA SER A 728 -3.86 3.65 22.24
C SER A 728 -4.16 3.97 20.78
N ILE A 729 -4.62 2.95 20.06
CA ILE A 729 -5.34 3.09 18.81
C ILE A 729 -6.79 2.72 19.11
N THR A 730 -7.74 3.61 18.86
CA THR A 730 -9.18 3.36 19.05
C THR A 730 -9.92 3.62 17.76
N ALA A 731 -10.59 2.61 17.22
CA ALA A 731 -11.36 2.73 15.98
C ALA A 731 -12.78 2.17 16.14
N THR A 732 -13.77 3.00 15.79
CA THR A 732 -15.20 2.65 15.87
C THR A 732 -15.83 2.75 14.49
N THR A 733 -15.45 1.82 13.61
CA THR A 733 -15.85 1.80 12.20
C THR A 733 -15.63 0.41 11.61
N ASP A 734 -16.24 0.13 10.47
CA ASP A 734 -16.16 -1.17 9.80
C ASP A 734 -14.94 -1.24 8.86
N LYS A 735 -14.40 -2.45 8.68
CA LYS A 735 -13.27 -2.76 7.79
C LYS A 735 -12.04 -1.88 8.02
N ILE A 736 -11.69 -1.64 9.29
CA ILE A 736 -10.49 -0.92 9.70
C ILE A 736 -9.41 -1.88 10.21
N TYR A 737 -8.15 -1.54 9.95
CA TYR A 737 -7.01 -2.34 10.37
C TYR A 737 -6.12 -1.54 11.32
N GLY A 738 -5.92 -2.05 12.54
CA GLY A 738 -5.16 -1.38 13.59
C GLY A 738 -3.65 -1.33 13.28
N VAL A 739 -2.97 -2.44 13.52
CA VAL A 739 -1.51 -2.57 13.30
C VAL A 739 -1.22 -3.69 12.29
N VAL A 740 -0.50 -3.38 11.22
CA VAL A 740 -0.34 -4.28 10.08
C VAL A 740 1.13 -4.46 9.73
N ALA A 741 1.57 -5.72 9.59
CA ALA A 741 2.77 -6.07 8.82
C ALA A 741 2.32 -6.77 7.54
N GLY A 742 2.52 -6.13 6.39
CA GLY A 742 2.24 -6.76 5.12
C GLY A 742 2.53 -5.90 3.90
N GLY A 743 2.80 -6.55 2.76
CA GLY A 743 3.11 -5.85 1.50
C GLY A 743 4.53 -6.06 0.97
N GLY A 744 5.15 -7.19 1.32
CA GLY A 744 6.46 -7.61 0.83
C GLY A 744 7.24 -8.28 1.96
N SER A 745 7.82 -9.45 1.70
CA SER A 745 8.46 -10.27 2.74
C SER A 745 9.48 -9.47 3.56
N GLY A 746 9.28 -9.47 4.88
CA GLY A 746 10.21 -8.90 5.85
C GLY A 746 9.63 -7.81 6.75
N ALA A 747 8.34 -7.50 6.62
CA ALA A 747 7.71 -6.45 7.42
C ALA A 747 7.53 -6.91 8.86
N GLU A 748 7.64 -5.98 9.81
CA GLU A 748 7.52 -6.29 11.23
C GLU A 748 6.55 -5.35 11.95
N ALA A 749 5.56 -5.89 12.65
CA ALA A 749 4.54 -5.12 13.37
C ALA A 749 4.40 -5.53 14.83
N TYR A 750 4.45 -4.55 15.72
CA TYR A 750 4.49 -4.79 17.16
C TYR A 750 3.57 -3.85 17.93
N THR A 751 3.03 -4.33 19.04
CA THR A 751 2.20 -3.49 19.93
C THR A 751 2.55 -3.73 21.39
N GLU A 752 2.95 -2.66 22.07
CA GLU A 752 3.05 -2.57 23.54
C GLU A 752 1.86 -1.81 24.16
N GLY A 753 1.12 -1.07 23.33
CA GLY A 753 -0.05 -0.28 23.73
C GLY A 753 -1.37 -1.04 23.63
N THR A 754 -2.46 -0.29 23.60
CA THR A 754 -3.83 -0.84 23.53
C THR A 754 -4.45 -0.55 22.16
N VAL A 755 -4.94 -1.59 21.47
CA VAL A 755 -5.71 -1.45 20.23
C VAL A 755 -7.15 -1.82 20.51
N ASN A 756 -8.05 -0.84 20.41
CA ASN A 756 -9.49 -0.98 20.58
C ASN A 756 -10.17 -0.93 19.21
N ILE A 757 -10.83 -2.02 18.82
CA ILE A 757 -11.56 -2.13 17.55
C ILE A 757 -13.03 -2.40 17.85
N THR A 758 -13.90 -1.58 17.30
CA THR A 758 -15.36 -1.78 17.31
C THR A 758 -15.91 -1.65 15.90
N GLY A 759 -16.56 -2.69 15.39
CA GLY A 759 -17.11 -2.70 14.03
C GLY A 759 -17.16 -4.10 13.40
N ASN A 760 -17.59 -4.16 12.15
CA ASN A 760 -17.63 -5.36 11.32
C ASN A 760 -16.36 -5.47 10.46
N ASP A 761 -15.96 -6.70 10.13
CA ASP A 761 -14.84 -7.05 9.24
C ASP A 761 -13.52 -6.33 9.57
N SER A 762 -13.32 -5.92 10.83
CA SER A 762 -12.15 -5.15 11.24
C SER A 762 -11.11 -6.06 11.88
N ILE A 763 -9.84 -5.63 11.84
CA ILE A 763 -8.72 -6.43 12.35
C ILE A 763 -7.87 -5.59 13.30
N GLY A 764 -7.66 -6.07 14.52
CA GLY A 764 -6.77 -5.44 15.49
C GLY A 764 -5.32 -5.44 15.04
N MET A 765 -4.80 -6.64 14.75
CA MET A 765 -3.46 -6.84 14.20
C MET A 765 -3.48 -7.82 13.02
N ALA A 766 -2.71 -7.53 11.97
CA ALA A 766 -2.59 -8.40 10.82
C ALA A 766 -1.14 -8.62 10.41
N VAL A 767 -0.79 -9.86 10.09
CA VAL A 767 0.54 -10.28 9.63
C VAL A 767 0.39 -11.19 8.43
N THR A 768 1.00 -10.82 7.30
CA THR A 768 0.95 -11.62 6.08
C THR A 768 2.13 -12.59 5.93
N THR A 769 2.03 -13.50 4.97
CA THR A 769 3.07 -14.51 4.69
C THR A 769 4.43 -13.88 4.42
N GLY A 770 5.46 -14.37 5.11
CA GLY A 770 6.83 -13.85 5.03
C GLY A 770 7.13 -12.69 5.97
N ASP A 771 6.13 -12.23 6.73
CA ASP A 771 6.23 -11.12 7.69
C ASP A 771 6.12 -11.61 9.14
N LYS A 772 6.41 -10.70 10.09
CA LYS A 772 6.39 -10.99 11.51
C LYS A 772 5.50 -10.03 12.28
N GLY A 773 4.88 -10.53 13.34
CA GLY A 773 4.30 -9.67 14.35
C GLY A 773 4.38 -10.22 15.76
N GLU A 774 4.25 -9.30 16.71
CA GLU A 774 4.23 -9.64 18.13
C GLU A 774 3.26 -8.73 18.88
N LEU A 775 2.39 -9.34 19.68
CA LEU A 775 1.72 -8.64 20.77
C LEU A 775 2.63 -8.74 21.99
N LEU A 776 3.22 -7.63 22.42
CA LEU A 776 4.21 -7.61 23.50
C LEU A 776 3.53 -7.72 24.87
N SER A 777 4.32 -7.90 25.93
CA SER A 777 3.80 -8.24 27.28
C SER A 777 2.84 -7.22 27.90
N THR A 778 2.92 -5.95 27.48
CA THR A 778 1.98 -4.90 27.89
C THR A 778 0.89 -4.63 26.85
N GLY A 779 0.99 -5.28 25.68
CA GLY A 779 0.09 -5.13 24.56
C GLY A 779 -1.29 -5.68 24.89
N VAL A 780 -2.33 -4.92 24.51
CA VAL A 780 -3.73 -5.29 24.72
C VAL A 780 -4.51 -5.10 23.43
N LEU A 781 -5.27 -6.11 23.02
CA LEU A 781 -6.25 -6.01 21.94
C LEU A 781 -7.65 -6.15 22.52
N ASN A 782 -8.49 -5.12 22.36
CA ASN A 782 -9.89 -5.14 22.75
C ASN A 782 -10.76 -5.14 21.50
N ILE A 783 -11.44 -6.26 21.25
CA ILE A 783 -12.20 -6.49 20.02
C ILE A 783 -13.68 -6.60 20.37
N ASN A 784 -14.46 -5.67 19.82
CA ASN A 784 -15.90 -5.62 19.92
C ASN A 784 -16.51 -5.74 18.52
N GLY A 785 -16.64 -6.96 18.04
CA GLY A 785 -17.11 -7.21 16.69
C GLY A 785 -18.61 -6.99 16.53
N GLY A 786 -18.98 -6.34 15.42
CA GLY A 786 -20.36 -6.01 15.08
C GLY A 786 -21.20 -7.24 14.77
N ALA A 787 -22.51 -7.12 14.94
CA ALA A 787 -23.43 -8.26 14.84
C ALA A 787 -23.49 -8.91 13.44
N ALA A 788 -23.17 -8.18 12.37
CA ALA A 788 -23.33 -8.68 11.01
C ALA A 788 -22.26 -9.74 10.67
N SER A 789 -20.99 -9.37 10.70
CA SER A 789 -19.87 -10.26 10.33
C SER A 789 -18.80 -10.40 11.41
N GLY A 790 -18.86 -9.58 12.46
CA GLY A 790 -17.89 -9.63 13.55
C GLY A 790 -16.55 -9.02 13.23
N SER A 791 -15.57 -9.15 14.12
CA SER A 791 -14.20 -8.65 13.92
C SER A 791 -13.15 -9.64 14.44
N THR A 792 -11.92 -9.49 13.96
CA THR A 792 -10.79 -10.36 14.31
C THR A 792 -9.76 -9.62 15.15
N GLY A 793 -9.27 -10.24 16.22
CA GLY A 793 -8.15 -9.70 17.00
C GLY A 793 -6.86 -9.76 16.23
N ILE A 794 -6.41 -10.98 15.91
CA ILE A 794 -5.18 -11.24 15.17
C ILE A 794 -5.50 -12.03 13.91
N TYR A 795 -5.08 -11.51 12.75
CA TYR A 795 -5.07 -12.24 11.49
C TYR A 795 -3.61 -12.58 11.13
N ASN A 796 -3.28 -13.86 11.04
CA ASN A 796 -1.89 -14.29 10.80
C ASN A 796 -1.77 -15.33 9.67
N THR A 797 -1.10 -14.96 8.59
CA THR A 797 -0.60 -15.91 7.59
C THR A 797 0.94 -15.94 7.53
N GLY A 798 1.60 -15.24 8.46
CA GLY A 798 3.06 -15.15 8.60
C GLY A 798 3.56 -15.81 9.88
N THR A 799 4.44 -15.13 10.62
CA THR A 799 4.93 -15.58 11.95
C THR A 799 4.46 -14.63 13.03
N PHE A 800 3.68 -15.12 14.00
CA PHE A 800 3.17 -14.30 15.10
C PHE A 800 3.51 -14.90 16.46
N THR A 801 3.88 -14.04 17.41
CA THR A 801 4.04 -14.39 18.82
C THR A 801 3.16 -13.50 19.69
N ASP A 802 2.26 -14.10 20.46
CA ASP A 802 1.42 -13.41 21.44
C ASP A 802 2.00 -13.56 22.85
N LYS A 803 2.29 -12.42 23.49
CA LYS A 803 2.69 -12.30 24.89
C LYS A 803 1.76 -11.37 25.68
N GLY A 804 0.71 -10.85 25.04
CA GLY A 804 -0.18 -9.84 25.60
C GLY A 804 -1.55 -10.40 25.95
N LYS A 805 -2.54 -9.52 25.94
CA LYS A 805 -3.94 -9.84 26.28
C LYS A 805 -4.87 -9.54 25.12
N ILE A 806 -5.79 -10.46 24.85
CA ILE A 806 -6.87 -10.29 23.88
C ILE A 806 -8.21 -10.40 24.61
N THR A 807 -9.04 -9.36 24.50
CA THR A 807 -10.38 -9.31 25.08
C THR A 807 -11.42 -9.29 23.97
N LEU A 808 -12.38 -10.22 24.02
CA LEU A 808 -13.40 -10.42 23.00
C LEU A 808 -14.79 -10.10 23.53
N SER A 809 -15.54 -9.32 22.76
CA SER A 809 -16.94 -8.95 22.98
C SER A 809 -17.67 -8.87 21.63
N GLY A 810 -19.00 -8.86 21.64
CA GLY A 810 -19.78 -8.92 20.39
C GLY A 810 -19.50 -10.21 19.60
N LYS A 811 -19.67 -10.16 18.28
CA LYS A 811 -19.33 -11.29 17.40
C LYS A 811 -17.84 -11.22 17.06
N SER A 812 -16.98 -12.04 17.67
CA SER A 812 -15.53 -11.83 17.55
C SER A 812 -14.73 -13.13 17.39
N LEU A 813 -13.65 -13.04 16.62
CA LEU A 813 -12.61 -14.07 16.51
C LEU A 813 -11.33 -13.53 17.17
N GLY A 814 -10.79 -14.23 18.16
CA GLY A 814 -9.54 -13.82 18.81
C GLY A 814 -8.37 -13.90 17.85
N ILE A 815 -8.09 -15.10 17.34
CA ILE A 815 -6.94 -15.35 16.48
C ILE A 815 -7.36 -16.21 15.29
N TYR A 816 -7.17 -15.68 14.08
CA TYR A 816 -7.14 -16.44 12.85
C TYR A 816 -5.69 -16.72 12.48
N THR A 817 -5.32 -17.97 12.20
CA THR A 817 -3.97 -18.30 11.75
C THR A 817 -3.93 -19.39 10.69
N GLU A 818 -3.13 -19.15 9.64
CA GLU A 818 -2.66 -20.16 8.69
C GLU A 818 -1.12 -20.31 8.70
N GLY A 819 -0.45 -19.37 9.36
CA GLY A 819 1.01 -19.34 9.47
C GLY A 819 1.54 -20.02 10.74
N THR A 820 2.68 -19.54 11.22
CA THR A 820 3.23 -19.94 12.52
C THR A 820 2.68 -19.01 13.60
N MET A 821 2.07 -19.59 14.63
CA MET A 821 1.50 -18.88 15.78
C MET A 821 2.04 -19.48 17.08
N THR A 822 2.50 -18.64 17.99
CA THR A 822 2.84 -19.04 19.37
C THR A 822 2.15 -18.11 20.36
N ILE A 823 1.37 -18.66 21.28
CA ILE A 823 0.75 -17.93 22.38
C ILE A 823 1.49 -18.30 23.65
N ASN A 824 2.09 -17.31 24.31
CA ASN A 824 2.82 -17.53 25.54
C ASN A 824 1.90 -17.46 26.76
N ALA A 825 2.26 -18.21 27.80
CA ALA A 825 1.65 -18.08 29.11
C ALA A 825 1.89 -16.68 29.67
N ILE A 826 0.83 -16.06 30.18
CA ILE A 826 0.89 -14.77 30.89
C ILE A 826 0.22 -14.89 32.26
N SER A 827 0.32 -13.85 33.08
CA SER A 827 -0.48 -13.75 34.29
C SER A 827 -1.94 -13.42 33.92
N GLY A 828 -2.83 -14.37 34.17
CA GLY A 828 -4.24 -14.31 33.80
C GLY A 828 -4.53 -14.98 32.46
N ASP A 829 -5.57 -14.52 31.78
CA ASP A 829 -6.01 -15.08 30.50
C ASP A 829 -5.31 -14.37 29.34
N SER A 830 -4.68 -15.14 28.46
CA SER A 830 -4.13 -14.65 27.18
C SER A 830 -5.26 -14.19 26.26
N ILE A 831 -6.34 -14.98 26.22
CA ILE A 831 -7.57 -14.66 25.49
C ILE A 831 -8.75 -14.79 26.44
N SER A 832 -9.55 -13.74 26.57
CA SER A 832 -10.76 -13.75 27.38
C SER A 832 -11.95 -13.16 26.63
N GLY A 833 -13.17 -13.59 26.95
CA GLY A 833 -14.36 -12.99 26.35
C GLY A 833 -15.68 -13.53 26.90
N SER A 834 -16.72 -12.70 26.83
CA SER A 834 -18.07 -13.07 27.25
C SER A 834 -19.10 -12.54 26.25
N SER A 835 -19.58 -13.40 25.35
CA SER A 835 -20.59 -13.07 24.33
C SER A 835 -21.12 -14.35 23.66
N ASP A 836 -22.33 -14.27 23.09
CA ASP A 836 -23.01 -15.42 22.49
C ASP A 836 -22.29 -15.99 21.25
N GLU A 837 -21.49 -15.19 20.53
CA GLU A 837 -20.79 -15.59 19.28
C GLU A 837 -19.30 -15.22 19.29
N ILE A 838 -18.50 -15.92 20.09
CA ILE A 838 -17.04 -15.72 20.13
C ILE A 838 -16.28 -17.00 19.79
N THR A 839 -15.19 -16.83 19.05
CA THR A 839 -14.21 -17.89 18.78
C THR A 839 -12.86 -17.46 19.34
N GLY A 840 -12.21 -18.32 20.11
CA GLY A 840 -10.89 -18.02 20.68
C GLY A 840 -9.82 -18.04 19.60
N ILE A 841 -9.58 -19.23 19.04
CA ILE A 841 -8.58 -19.47 18.00
C ILE A 841 -9.25 -20.19 16.84
N TYR A 842 -8.80 -19.91 15.63
CA TYR A 842 -9.10 -20.70 14.45
C TYR A 842 -7.82 -20.88 13.64
N SER A 843 -7.30 -22.11 13.65
CA SER A 843 -6.11 -22.50 12.91
C SER A 843 -6.55 -23.22 11.62
N ALA A 844 -6.34 -22.58 10.48
CA ALA A 844 -6.60 -23.14 9.15
C ALA A 844 -5.29 -23.57 8.48
N GLY A 845 -5.36 -24.51 7.54
CA GLY A 845 -4.19 -24.92 6.74
C GLY A 845 -3.13 -25.74 7.47
N SER A 846 -1.90 -25.74 6.93
CA SER A 846 -0.77 -26.56 7.39
C SER A 846 0.18 -25.84 8.36
N GLY A 847 -0.17 -24.63 8.80
CA GLY A 847 0.59 -23.86 9.78
C GLY A 847 0.73 -24.54 11.14
N THR A 848 1.64 -24.04 11.97
CA THR A 848 1.85 -24.55 13.34
C THR A 848 1.34 -23.55 14.35
N THR A 849 0.39 -23.97 15.18
CA THR A 849 -0.17 -23.17 16.28
C THR A 849 0.17 -23.83 17.61
N ILE A 850 0.92 -23.12 18.47
CA ILE A 850 1.29 -23.59 19.81
C ILE A 850 0.66 -22.64 20.83
N ASN A 851 -0.18 -23.18 21.71
CA ASN A 851 -0.78 -22.44 22.79
C ASN A 851 -0.21 -22.88 24.15
N HIS A 852 0.48 -21.97 24.83
CA HIS A 852 0.88 -22.09 26.25
C HIS A 852 0.03 -21.20 27.16
N GLY A 853 -0.84 -20.36 26.60
CA GLY A 853 -1.67 -19.40 27.30
C GLY A 853 -2.99 -19.98 27.81
N LYS A 854 -3.61 -19.26 28.74
CA LYS A 854 -4.96 -19.59 29.23
C LYS A 854 -6.00 -18.87 28.37
N ILE A 855 -7.00 -19.61 27.91
CA ILE A 855 -8.16 -19.09 27.17
C ILE A 855 -9.40 -19.24 28.05
N THR A 856 -10.16 -18.16 28.24
CA THR A 856 -11.41 -18.19 29.03
C THR A 856 -12.54 -17.51 28.26
N LEU A 857 -13.48 -18.31 27.73
CA LEU A 857 -14.61 -17.83 26.95
C LEU A 857 -15.93 -18.22 27.62
N THR A 858 -16.91 -17.32 27.63
CA THR A 858 -18.27 -17.58 28.14
C THR A 858 -19.31 -17.17 27.09
N GLY A 859 -20.26 -18.04 26.74
CA GLY A 859 -21.22 -17.78 25.67
C GLY A 859 -22.04 -18.99 25.23
N LYS A 860 -23.05 -18.77 24.39
CA LYS A 860 -23.91 -19.85 23.84
C LYS A 860 -23.29 -20.61 22.66
N LYS A 861 -22.48 -19.94 21.81
CA LYS A 861 -21.82 -20.54 20.64
C LYS A 861 -20.31 -20.31 20.73
N LEU A 862 -19.65 -21.10 21.56
CA LEU A 862 -18.20 -21.07 21.76
C LEU A 862 -17.50 -22.02 20.79
N LYS A 863 -16.36 -21.59 20.24
CA LYS A 863 -15.45 -22.42 19.45
C LYS A 863 -14.02 -22.15 19.91
N GLU A 864 -13.25 -23.22 20.10
CA GLU A 864 -11.82 -23.19 20.44
C GLU A 864 -10.99 -23.79 19.30
#